data_AF-A0A7W2TLU9-F1
#
_entry.id   AF-A0A7W2TLU9-F1
#
_cell.length_a   1.000
_cell.length_b   1.000
_cell.length_c   1.000
_cell.angle_alpha   90.00
_cell.angle_beta   90.00
_cell.angle_gamma   90.00
#
_symmetry.space_group_name_H-M   'P 1'
#
loop_
_entity.id
_entity.type
_entity.pdbx_description
1 polymer ?
#
loop_
_entity_poly.entity_id
_entity_poly.type
_entity_poly.pdbx_seq_one_letter_code
_entity_poly.pdbx_strand_id
1 'polypeptide(L)'
;MKKIPLLSYIFFTVLCSIITQAHAAIKSIDEFTTQMNHFPGYYSFFYDTQNGKVYLKVDKFEQQFLLQQSLPYGIGSNDIGLDRGQLGNTHLVQFERFGDKVMLRAVNTYYRANTSNKAEQQSIKEAFASSILAGFKVVAEDKATALIDYTPYLLSDVHGVSRKLAARKQGNFSLDESRSAVYMNRSKAFVKNTELEAVLTFKGTKPGEFVRQVSVDPYALTVHMHHSLIQLPDDNYTPRKFNPQSGFWSIEHKDYAAPLGDSMYVRYIPRHRLTKKDSSLPISEPVKPIVYYLDPGVPEPVKSALLEGGKWWNDAFTAAGYKNAFIVKVLPSSADPMDIRYNVIQWVHRATRGWSYGSSVIDPRTGEILKGHVTLGSLRVRQDILIAEALAAPYLKGNEVAKNLQAMALDRIRQLSAHEIGHTLGIAHNFAASVGDRASVMDYPHPLLSFNEQGKLDVTRGYATGMGVWDTQVIKYGYSDFTNQDESAELAAILKENKAKGLEFISDSDARAKGGAHPTAHLWDNGTNPSQELLRVLDVRKKALSQFGINNIKTGDSLSQLEEKLVPLYLFHRFQVEAAVKLIAGVDYEYETRGDSPVKGAQVVNKKTQQEAVNAIFATLKPSNLLLPESVLSLIPPKAYGESKSRESIVGRTGLTLDAMALPEVAVQHSLSLLLNAQRLNRLAQQQARSNDFYSLDELLEELYGQVFNASSPNTMTGKITQRVQFLTAKAMADIVASDSASPEVQAQLRYYLVKLSEDFNQNSMLSHTSTGESAFKQYLAEQVNQFLIKGQWPNNFKVLPIPPGSPI
;
A
#
# COMPACT_ATOMS: atom_id res chain seq x y z
N MET A 1 87.31 -29.48 -34.42
CA MET A 1 86.34 -29.92 -35.45
C MET A 1 85.54 -31.11 -34.92
N LYS A 2 84.24 -30.95 -34.64
CA LYS A 2 83.15 -31.91 -34.93
C LYS A 2 81.86 -31.50 -34.19
N LYS A 3 80.95 -30.95 -35.01
CA LYS A 3 79.47 -31.01 -35.02
C LYS A 3 78.75 -31.34 -33.70
N ILE A 4 78.08 -30.34 -33.13
CA ILE A 4 76.91 -30.50 -32.27
C ILE A 4 75.65 -30.43 -33.16
N PRO A 5 74.67 -31.34 -33.03
CA PRO A 5 73.66 -31.58 -34.05
C PRO A 5 72.47 -30.62 -33.97
N LEU A 6 72.05 -30.21 -35.16
CA LEU A 6 70.91 -29.37 -35.53
C LEU A 6 69.54 -30.04 -35.26
N LEU A 7 69.40 -30.86 -34.20
CA LEU A 7 68.18 -31.65 -33.95
C LEU A 7 67.24 -31.05 -32.89
N SER A 8 67.72 -30.19 -32.00
CA SER A 8 66.86 -29.62 -30.93
C SER A 8 66.03 -28.40 -31.36
N TYR A 9 66.34 -27.76 -32.50
CA TYR A 9 65.57 -26.62 -32.98
C TYR A 9 64.36 -27.00 -33.87
N ILE A 10 64.37 -28.19 -34.49
CA ILE A 10 63.25 -28.67 -35.31
C ILE A 10 62.13 -29.23 -34.42
N PHE A 11 62.45 -29.81 -33.26
CA PHE A 11 61.43 -30.27 -32.31
C PHE A 11 60.70 -29.12 -31.61
N PHE A 12 61.33 -27.94 -31.48
CA PHE A 12 60.71 -26.76 -30.86
C PHE A 12 59.89 -25.92 -31.85
N THR A 13 60.17 -25.99 -33.16
CA THR A 13 59.40 -25.27 -34.20
C THR A 13 58.20 -26.06 -34.73
N VAL A 14 58.23 -27.40 -34.70
CA VAL A 14 57.07 -28.22 -35.07
C VAL A 14 56.04 -28.33 -33.94
N LEU A 15 56.44 -28.24 -32.66
CA LEU A 15 55.48 -28.23 -31.54
C LEU A 15 54.74 -26.89 -31.38
N CYS A 16 55.27 -25.79 -31.91
CA CYS A 16 54.61 -24.47 -31.90
C CYS A 16 53.65 -24.23 -33.08
N SER A 17 53.55 -25.17 -34.04
CA SER A 17 52.69 -25.03 -35.23
C SER A 17 51.43 -25.90 -35.19
N ILE A 18 51.19 -26.63 -34.09
CA ILE A 18 49.96 -27.39 -33.83
C ILE A 18 49.34 -26.93 -32.50
N ILE A 19 49.25 -25.62 -32.30
CA ILE A 19 48.11 -25.05 -31.58
C ILE A 19 47.13 -24.65 -32.68
N THR A 20 46.52 -25.67 -33.30
CA THR A 20 45.25 -25.43 -33.97
C THR A 20 44.32 -24.90 -32.89
N GLN A 21 43.94 -23.63 -32.99
CA GLN A 21 42.74 -23.16 -32.32
C GLN A 21 41.59 -24.02 -32.85
N ALA A 22 41.31 -25.13 -32.18
CA ALA A 22 40.05 -25.82 -32.29
C ALA A 22 39.00 -24.87 -31.76
N HIS A 23 38.52 -23.96 -32.61
CA HIS A 23 37.18 -23.43 -32.47
C HIS A 23 36.28 -24.65 -32.58
N ALA A 24 35.89 -25.22 -31.44
CA ALA A 24 34.88 -26.26 -31.40
C ALA A 24 33.66 -25.71 -32.15
N ALA A 25 33.33 -26.33 -33.28
CA ALA A 25 32.19 -25.93 -34.09
C ALA A 25 30.95 -25.94 -33.18
N ILE A 26 30.19 -24.84 -33.19
CA ILE A 26 28.93 -24.78 -32.45
C ILE A 26 28.02 -25.86 -33.02
N LYS A 27 27.50 -26.72 -32.14
CA LYS A 27 26.61 -27.83 -32.52
C LYS A 27 25.28 -27.30 -33.03
N SER A 28 24.58 -28.10 -33.84
CA SER A 28 23.16 -27.81 -34.13
C SER A 28 22.33 -27.90 -32.86
N ILE A 29 21.18 -27.22 -32.85
CA ILE A 29 20.30 -27.23 -31.67
C ILE A 29 19.80 -28.66 -31.39
N ASP A 30 19.46 -29.41 -32.43
CA ASP A 30 18.98 -30.80 -32.31
C ASP A 30 20.06 -31.72 -31.72
N GLU A 31 21.31 -31.61 -32.17
CA GLU A 31 22.43 -32.40 -31.64
C GLU A 31 22.69 -32.05 -30.16
N PHE A 32 22.63 -30.77 -29.81
CA PHE A 32 22.88 -30.33 -28.43
C PHE A 32 21.77 -30.75 -27.47
N THR A 33 20.51 -30.79 -27.94
CA THR A 33 19.32 -30.99 -27.09
C THR A 33 18.75 -32.40 -27.13
N THR A 34 19.40 -33.36 -27.82
CA THR A 34 18.87 -34.71 -28.07
C THR A 34 18.36 -35.44 -26.82
N GLN A 35 18.96 -35.21 -25.65
CA GLN A 35 18.62 -35.85 -24.37
C GLN A 35 17.95 -34.90 -23.35
N MET A 36 17.47 -33.75 -23.82
CA MET A 36 16.84 -32.72 -22.98
C MET A 36 15.33 -32.74 -23.13
N ASN A 37 14.62 -32.34 -22.07
CA ASN A 37 13.17 -32.17 -22.13
C ASN A 37 12.83 -30.88 -22.88
N HIS A 38 11.98 -30.95 -23.91
CA HIS A 38 11.58 -29.80 -24.72
C HIS A 38 10.20 -29.26 -24.31
N PHE A 39 10.10 -27.95 -24.14
CA PHE A 39 8.89 -27.24 -23.74
C PHE A 39 8.54 -26.14 -24.76
N PRO A 40 7.48 -26.31 -25.57
CA PRO A 40 7.15 -25.40 -26.67
C PRO A 40 6.28 -24.21 -26.22
N GLY A 41 6.89 -23.24 -25.52
CA GLY A 41 6.23 -21.98 -25.12
C GLY A 41 6.39 -20.86 -26.16
N TYR A 42 6.04 -19.62 -25.80
CA TYR A 42 6.27 -18.44 -26.65
C TYR A 42 7.74 -18.33 -27.10
N TYR A 43 8.66 -18.51 -26.15
CA TYR A 43 10.01 -18.99 -26.42
C TYR A 43 10.11 -20.44 -25.96
N SER A 44 10.51 -21.33 -26.86
CA SER A 44 10.75 -22.72 -26.49
C SER A 44 11.96 -22.82 -25.58
N PHE A 45 11.92 -23.70 -24.59
CA PHE A 45 13.07 -23.96 -23.72
C PHE A 45 13.31 -25.46 -23.57
N PHE A 46 14.56 -25.78 -23.23
CA PHE A 46 15.03 -27.14 -23.01
C PHE A 46 15.57 -27.24 -21.59
N TYR A 47 15.25 -28.34 -20.91
CA TYR A 47 15.79 -28.63 -19.59
C TYR A 47 16.72 -29.83 -19.63
N ASP A 48 17.97 -29.60 -19.23
CA ASP A 48 18.96 -30.64 -19.02
C ASP A 48 18.83 -31.16 -17.59
N THR A 49 18.18 -32.33 -17.46
CA THR A 49 17.96 -32.97 -16.16
C THR A 49 19.25 -33.42 -15.48
N GLN A 50 20.32 -33.66 -16.25
CA GLN A 50 21.60 -34.11 -15.70
C GLN A 50 22.37 -32.96 -15.05
N ASN A 51 22.38 -31.80 -15.70
CA ASN A 51 23.12 -30.63 -15.23
C ASN A 51 22.26 -29.57 -14.53
N GLY A 52 20.95 -29.74 -14.50
CA GLY A 52 20.01 -28.79 -13.88
C GLY A 52 19.93 -27.44 -14.62
N LYS A 53 20.15 -27.45 -15.94
CA LYS A 53 20.26 -26.23 -16.75
C LYS A 53 19.04 -25.98 -17.62
N VAL A 54 18.71 -24.69 -17.78
CA VAL A 54 17.67 -24.23 -18.71
C VAL A 54 18.34 -23.54 -19.90
N TYR A 55 18.03 -24.05 -21.07
CA TYR A 55 18.44 -23.48 -22.34
C TYR A 55 17.24 -22.88 -23.05
N LEU A 56 17.33 -21.61 -23.45
CA LEU A 56 16.26 -20.91 -24.14
C LEU A 56 16.56 -20.85 -25.64
N LYS A 57 15.59 -21.23 -26.47
CA LYS A 57 15.66 -21.11 -27.93
C LYS A 57 15.26 -19.69 -28.34
N VAL A 58 16.19 -18.95 -28.93
CA VAL A 58 15.98 -17.59 -29.43
C VAL A 58 15.89 -17.63 -30.95
N ASP A 59 14.66 -17.58 -31.44
CA ASP A 59 14.25 -17.63 -32.85
C ASP A 59 13.66 -16.29 -33.34
N LYS A 60 13.54 -15.31 -32.43
CA LYS A 60 12.89 -14.01 -32.65
C LYS A 60 13.82 -12.87 -32.20
N PHE A 61 14.90 -12.65 -32.95
CA PHE A 61 15.82 -11.54 -32.70
C PHE A 61 15.16 -10.20 -33.02
N GLU A 62 15.46 -9.17 -32.23
CA GLU A 62 14.95 -7.79 -32.35
C GLU A 62 13.42 -7.65 -32.23
N GLN A 63 12.69 -8.75 -32.06
CA GLN A 63 11.27 -8.74 -31.75
C GLN A 63 11.05 -8.45 -30.27
N GLN A 64 10.24 -7.43 -29.99
CA GLN A 64 9.92 -7.03 -28.62
C GLN A 64 8.93 -8.00 -27.96
N PHE A 65 9.09 -8.18 -26.66
CA PHE A 65 8.20 -8.96 -25.79
C PHE A 65 8.21 -8.37 -24.37
N LEU A 66 7.27 -8.76 -23.51
CA LEU A 66 7.29 -8.33 -22.10
C LEU A 66 8.03 -9.35 -21.26
N LEU A 67 8.97 -8.88 -20.45
CA LEU A 67 9.55 -9.64 -19.35
C LEU A 67 8.91 -9.17 -18.05
N GLN A 68 8.12 -10.04 -17.42
CA GLN A 68 7.57 -9.82 -16.09
C GLN A 68 8.35 -10.64 -15.07
N GLN A 69 8.91 -9.97 -14.07
CA GLN A 69 9.54 -10.60 -12.92
C GLN A 69 8.55 -10.68 -11.77
N SER A 70 8.60 -11.72 -10.94
CA SER A 70 7.76 -11.81 -9.75
C SER A 70 8.37 -12.67 -8.66
N LEU A 71 7.76 -12.61 -7.49
CA LEU A 71 8.11 -13.38 -6.31
C LEU A 71 6.95 -14.34 -5.99
N PRO A 72 6.87 -15.54 -6.62
CA PRO A 72 5.79 -16.47 -6.33
C PRO A 72 5.75 -16.86 -4.86
N TYR A 73 6.92 -16.99 -4.21
CA TYR A 73 7.06 -17.36 -2.81
C TYR A 73 7.77 -16.22 -2.08
N GLY A 74 7.03 -15.51 -1.21
CA GLY A 74 7.56 -14.43 -0.39
C GLY A 74 8.09 -14.90 0.95
N ILE A 75 8.47 -13.94 1.80
CA ILE A 75 9.05 -14.17 3.13
C ILE A 75 7.97 -14.19 4.22
N GLY A 76 6.72 -13.84 3.89
CA GLY A 76 5.58 -13.92 4.82
C GLY A 76 5.49 -12.77 5.82
N SER A 77 6.18 -11.65 5.56
CA SER A 77 6.09 -10.41 6.34
C SER A 77 5.90 -9.19 5.44
N ASN A 78 4.80 -8.49 5.66
CA ASN A 78 4.46 -7.27 4.92
C ASN A 78 5.39 -6.10 5.26
N ASP A 79 5.88 -6.05 6.52
CA ASP A 79 6.81 -5.02 6.98
C ASP A 79 8.16 -5.09 6.22
N ILE A 80 8.53 -6.28 5.73
CA ILE A 80 9.68 -6.49 4.83
C ILE A 80 9.34 -6.07 3.39
N GLY A 81 8.11 -6.33 2.93
CA GLY A 81 7.63 -5.99 1.60
C GLY A 81 8.09 -6.95 0.49
N LEU A 82 8.26 -8.23 0.83
CA LEU A 82 8.59 -9.34 -0.07
C LEU A 82 7.51 -10.42 0.06
N ASP A 83 6.40 -10.21 -0.63
CA ASP A 83 5.17 -10.98 -0.48
C ASP A 83 5.02 -12.10 -1.52
N ARG A 84 4.31 -13.16 -1.14
CA ARG A 84 3.90 -14.24 -2.04
C ARG A 84 3.02 -13.67 -3.16
N GLY A 85 3.37 -13.96 -4.42
CA GLY A 85 2.62 -13.49 -5.59
C GLY A 85 2.88 -12.03 -5.95
N GLN A 86 3.90 -11.39 -5.37
CA GLN A 86 4.21 -10.00 -5.66
C GLN A 86 4.78 -9.85 -7.07
N LEU A 87 4.14 -9.03 -7.91
CA LEU A 87 4.70 -8.63 -9.19
C LEU A 87 5.89 -7.68 -8.96
N GLY A 88 6.98 -7.94 -9.67
CA GLY A 88 8.16 -7.09 -9.76
C GLY A 88 8.11 -6.21 -11.01
N ASN A 89 9.29 -5.87 -11.53
CA ASN A 89 9.40 -5.02 -12.71
C ASN A 89 8.83 -5.70 -13.95
N THR A 90 8.13 -4.92 -14.78
CA THR A 90 7.77 -5.26 -16.15
C THR A 90 8.69 -4.49 -17.09
N HIS A 91 9.36 -5.18 -18.01
CA HIS A 91 10.21 -4.56 -19.01
C HIS A 91 9.73 -4.92 -20.41
N LEU A 92 9.65 -3.93 -21.30
CA LEU A 92 9.61 -4.19 -22.73
C LEU A 92 11.04 -4.53 -23.16
N VAL A 93 11.26 -5.74 -23.67
CA VAL A 93 12.60 -6.29 -23.94
C VAL A 93 12.69 -6.90 -25.33
N GLN A 94 13.91 -7.07 -25.83
CA GLN A 94 14.21 -7.80 -27.06
C GLN A 94 15.58 -8.51 -26.94
N PHE A 95 15.75 -9.60 -27.68
CA PHE A 95 17.05 -10.27 -27.83
C PHE A 95 17.81 -9.72 -29.03
N GLU A 96 19.10 -9.39 -28.83
CA GLU A 96 19.99 -8.86 -29.86
C GLU A 96 21.25 -9.72 -29.96
N ARG A 97 21.69 -10.04 -31.17
CA ARG A 97 22.93 -10.80 -31.39
C ARG A 97 24.11 -9.85 -31.52
N PHE A 98 25.14 -10.09 -30.71
CA PHE A 98 26.43 -9.39 -30.79
C PHE A 98 27.56 -10.42 -30.80
N GLY A 99 28.02 -10.80 -31.99
CA GLY A 99 29.06 -11.81 -32.16
C GLY A 99 28.64 -13.18 -31.61
N ASP A 100 29.38 -13.69 -30.64
CA ASP A 100 29.14 -14.98 -29.95
C ASP A 100 28.13 -14.88 -28.79
N LYS A 101 27.58 -13.69 -28.54
CA LYS A 101 26.63 -13.43 -27.45
C LYS A 101 25.26 -13.01 -27.96
N VAL A 102 24.27 -13.34 -27.16
CA VAL A 102 22.92 -12.78 -27.25
C VAL A 102 22.69 -11.88 -26.05
N MET A 103 22.23 -10.66 -26.26
CA MET A 103 21.95 -9.69 -25.20
C MET A 103 20.44 -9.51 -25.05
N LEU A 104 19.95 -9.48 -23.82
CA LEU A 104 18.57 -9.10 -23.51
C LEU A 104 18.54 -7.62 -23.15
N ARG A 105 18.04 -6.79 -24.08
CA ARG A 105 17.91 -5.35 -23.89
C ARG A 105 16.51 -5.01 -23.39
N ALA A 106 16.40 -4.27 -22.29
CA ALA A 106 15.21 -3.51 -21.93
C ALA A 106 15.21 -2.17 -22.67
N VAL A 107 14.17 -1.93 -23.47
CA VAL A 107 14.01 -0.69 -24.22
C VAL A 107 13.38 0.40 -23.34
N ASN A 108 13.77 1.64 -23.56
CA ASN A 108 13.18 2.78 -22.86
C ASN A 108 11.78 3.05 -23.44
N THR A 109 10.75 2.91 -22.60
CA THR A 109 9.36 3.15 -23.00
C THR A 109 8.84 4.50 -22.53
N TYR A 110 9.61 5.29 -21.79
CA TYR A 110 9.14 6.57 -21.27
C TYR A 110 9.46 7.73 -22.21
N TYR A 111 10.58 7.71 -22.93
CA TYR A 111 10.94 8.75 -23.90
C TYR A 111 10.78 8.20 -25.32
N ARG A 112 9.93 8.84 -26.14
CA ARG A 112 9.53 8.38 -27.47
C ARG A 112 9.51 9.54 -28.48
N ALA A 113 9.46 9.19 -29.76
CA ALA A 113 9.09 10.11 -30.84
C ALA A 113 8.06 9.42 -31.75
N ASN A 114 6.79 9.79 -31.63
CA ASN A 114 5.72 9.22 -32.44
C ASN A 114 5.62 9.96 -33.78
N THR A 115 6.62 9.74 -34.63
CA THR A 115 6.83 10.41 -35.91
C THR A 115 7.10 9.39 -37.00
N SER A 116 6.89 9.76 -38.27
CA SER A 116 7.37 8.97 -39.41
C SER A 116 8.86 9.21 -39.69
N ASN A 117 9.48 10.23 -39.09
CA ASN A 117 10.88 10.57 -39.27
C ASN A 117 11.81 9.59 -38.52
N LYS A 118 12.49 8.72 -39.28
CA LYS A 118 13.41 7.72 -38.70
C LYS A 118 14.65 8.31 -38.03
N ALA A 119 15.16 9.44 -38.50
CA ALA A 119 16.32 10.08 -37.88
C ALA A 119 15.97 10.67 -36.50
N GLU A 120 14.76 11.20 -36.36
CA GLU A 120 14.24 11.70 -35.08
C GLU A 120 14.01 10.56 -34.09
N GLN A 121 13.39 9.46 -34.52
CA GLN A 121 13.27 8.23 -33.69
C GLN A 121 14.64 7.72 -33.22
N GLN A 122 15.63 7.71 -34.11
CA GLN A 122 16.99 7.28 -33.80
C GLN A 122 17.69 8.23 -32.83
N SER A 123 17.53 9.55 -32.98
CA SER A 123 18.10 10.54 -32.07
C SER A 123 17.59 10.36 -30.63
N ILE A 124 16.30 10.09 -30.44
CA ILE A 124 15.74 9.79 -29.10
C ILE A 124 16.31 8.47 -28.56
N LYS A 125 16.43 7.44 -29.40
CA LYS A 125 17.04 6.16 -29.01
C LYS A 125 18.51 6.30 -28.56
N GLU A 126 19.25 7.22 -29.17
CA GLU A 126 20.65 7.53 -28.81
C GLU A 126 20.76 8.44 -27.59
N ALA A 127 19.79 9.35 -27.39
CA ALA A 127 19.78 10.31 -26.28
C ALA A 127 19.35 9.68 -24.95
N PHE A 128 18.45 8.70 -24.97
CA PHE A 128 17.91 8.07 -23.76
C PHE A 128 18.36 6.62 -23.63
N ALA A 129 19.07 6.33 -22.54
CA ALA A 129 19.64 5.02 -22.31
C ALA A 129 18.57 3.91 -22.25
N SER A 130 18.84 2.83 -22.98
CA SER A 130 18.28 1.49 -22.74
C SER A 130 19.16 0.74 -21.73
N SER A 131 18.79 -0.48 -21.35
CA SER A 131 19.61 -1.30 -20.43
C SER A 131 19.80 -2.71 -20.96
N ILE A 132 21.04 -3.22 -20.98
CA ILE A 132 21.27 -4.65 -21.15
C ILE A 132 21.03 -5.31 -19.80
N LEU A 133 19.96 -6.10 -19.70
CA LEU A 133 19.60 -6.81 -18.47
C LEU A 133 20.49 -8.05 -18.26
N ALA A 134 20.86 -8.72 -19.36
CA ALA A 134 21.69 -9.92 -19.34
C ALA A 134 22.38 -10.14 -20.69
N GLY A 135 23.54 -10.79 -20.66
CA GLY A 135 24.25 -11.30 -21.82
C GLY A 135 24.45 -12.81 -21.70
N PHE A 136 24.13 -13.54 -22.76
CA PHE A 136 24.13 -14.99 -22.79
C PHE A 136 25.12 -15.52 -23.81
N LYS A 137 25.80 -16.61 -23.44
CA LYS A 137 26.64 -17.38 -24.37
C LYS A 137 25.75 -18.28 -25.24
N VAL A 138 26.03 -18.30 -26.54
CA VAL A 138 25.40 -19.25 -27.47
C VAL A 138 26.07 -20.61 -27.32
N VAL A 139 25.27 -21.65 -27.05
CA VAL A 139 25.75 -23.02 -26.81
C VAL A 139 25.50 -23.96 -27.99
N ALA A 140 24.49 -23.65 -28.80
CA ALA A 140 24.16 -24.33 -30.05
C ALA A 140 23.45 -23.32 -30.97
N GLU A 141 23.52 -23.52 -32.28
CA GLU A 141 22.82 -22.66 -33.23
C GLU A 141 22.46 -23.40 -34.51
N ASP A 142 21.35 -22.97 -35.11
CA ASP A 142 20.98 -23.29 -36.48
C ASP A 142 20.94 -21.96 -37.27
N LYS A 143 20.68 -22.01 -38.58
CA LYS A 143 20.79 -20.86 -39.51
C LYS A 143 20.37 -19.49 -38.94
N ALA A 144 19.17 -19.40 -38.35
CA ALA A 144 18.60 -18.15 -37.84
C ALA A 144 18.18 -18.23 -36.37
N THR A 145 18.68 -19.22 -35.63
CA THR A 145 18.22 -19.50 -34.27
C THR A 145 19.41 -19.81 -33.39
N ALA A 146 19.44 -19.21 -32.21
CA ALA A 146 20.44 -19.50 -31.20
C ALA A 146 19.82 -20.22 -30.00
N LEU A 147 20.57 -21.14 -29.41
CA LEU A 147 20.28 -21.70 -28.10
C LEU A 147 21.21 -21.05 -27.08
N ILE A 148 20.64 -20.47 -26.03
CA ILE A 148 21.38 -19.74 -24.99
C ILE A 148 21.27 -20.45 -23.64
N ASP A 149 22.33 -20.45 -22.83
CA ASP A 149 22.27 -20.86 -21.42
C ASP A 149 21.63 -19.73 -20.60
N TYR A 150 20.35 -19.89 -20.26
CA TYR A 150 19.56 -18.89 -19.54
C TYR A 150 19.72 -19.00 -18.02
N THR A 151 20.26 -20.12 -17.54
CA THR A 151 20.38 -20.48 -16.12
C THR A 151 21.01 -19.37 -15.26
N PRO A 152 22.13 -18.72 -15.64
CA PRO A 152 22.75 -17.70 -14.80
C PRO A 152 21.85 -16.49 -14.54
N TYR A 153 21.05 -16.08 -15.52
CA TYR A 153 20.12 -14.97 -15.35
C TYR A 153 18.90 -15.38 -14.51
N LEU A 154 18.39 -16.59 -14.73
CA LEU A 154 17.30 -17.15 -13.91
C LEU A 154 17.69 -17.29 -12.43
N LEU A 155 18.97 -17.57 -12.14
CA LEU A 155 19.51 -17.66 -10.78
C LEU A 155 19.89 -16.30 -10.16
N SER A 156 19.53 -15.17 -10.77
CA SER A 156 19.93 -13.84 -10.28
C SER A 156 18.87 -13.13 -9.43
N ASP A 157 19.30 -12.23 -8.54
CA ASP A 157 18.42 -11.41 -7.68
C ASP A 157 17.77 -10.25 -8.45
N VAL A 158 16.95 -10.58 -9.46
CA VAL A 158 16.29 -9.59 -10.32
C VAL A 158 15.25 -8.75 -9.57
N HIS A 159 14.61 -9.33 -8.55
CA HIS A 159 13.58 -8.68 -7.73
C HIS A 159 14.18 -7.77 -6.64
N GLY A 160 15.50 -7.87 -6.40
CA GLY A 160 16.22 -7.02 -5.46
C GLY A 160 15.94 -7.34 -3.99
N VAL A 161 15.80 -8.61 -3.63
CA VAL A 161 15.61 -9.10 -2.26
C VAL A 161 16.68 -8.56 -1.33
N SER A 162 17.94 -8.66 -1.74
CA SER A 162 19.10 -8.23 -0.95
C SER A 162 19.01 -6.73 -0.64
N ARG A 163 18.68 -5.92 -1.65
CA ARG A 163 18.53 -4.46 -1.52
C ARG A 163 17.33 -4.11 -0.63
N LYS A 164 16.21 -4.80 -0.78
CA LYS A 164 15.00 -4.56 0.01
C LYS A 164 15.24 -4.85 1.50
N LEU A 165 15.87 -5.97 1.82
CA LEU A 165 16.21 -6.34 3.20
C LEU A 165 17.11 -5.30 3.85
N ALA A 166 18.17 -4.87 3.16
CA ALA A 166 19.06 -3.82 3.66
C ALA A 166 18.33 -2.49 3.89
N ALA A 167 17.54 -2.04 2.92
CA ALA A 167 16.77 -0.79 3.01
C ALA A 167 15.74 -0.81 4.16
N ARG A 168 15.17 -1.98 4.47
CA ARG A 168 14.23 -2.19 5.60
C ARG A 168 14.93 -2.51 6.92
N LYS A 169 16.25 -2.39 6.99
CA LYS A 169 17.07 -2.69 8.18
C LYS A 169 16.88 -4.13 8.70
N GLN A 170 16.68 -5.07 7.77
CA GLN A 170 16.45 -6.48 8.08
C GLN A 170 17.71 -7.35 7.95
N GLY A 171 18.88 -6.72 7.80
CA GLY A 171 20.18 -7.38 7.67
C GLY A 171 20.79 -7.19 6.29
N ASN A 172 22.02 -7.65 6.13
CA ASN A 172 22.76 -7.61 4.87
C ASN A 172 22.85 -9.03 4.31
N PHE A 173 22.22 -9.25 3.17
CA PHE A 173 22.13 -10.55 2.52
C PHE A 173 22.75 -10.50 1.13
N SER A 174 23.29 -11.64 0.68
CA SER A 174 23.75 -11.85 -0.69
C SER A 174 23.34 -13.24 -1.16
N LEU A 175 23.16 -13.36 -2.47
CA LEU A 175 22.79 -14.63 -3.10
C LEU A 175 23.85 -15.71 -2.82
N ASP A 176 23.38 -16.92 -2.52
CA ASP A 176 24.17 -18.12 -2.34
C ASP A 176 23.87 -19.11 -3.47
N GLU A 177 24.67 -19.02 -4.53
CA GLU A 177 24.50 -19.83 -5.74
C GLU A 177 24.55 -21.33 -5.44
N SER A 178 25.37 -21.76 -4.47
CA SER A 178 25.50 -23.18 -4.08
C SER A 178 24.23 -23.79 -3.50
N ARG A 179 23.30 -22.95 -3.03
CA ARG A 179 21.99 -23.33 -2.47
C ARG A 179 20.84 -22.80 -3.33
N SER A 180 21.10 -22.53 -4.60
CA SER A 180 20.13 -22.02 -5.55
C SER A 180 20.05 -22.92 -6.79
N ALA A 181 18.86 -23.11 -7.34
CA ALA A 181 18.64 -24.03 -8.45
C ALA A 181 17.38 -23.70 -9.25
N VAL A 182 17.31 -24.23 -10.47
CA VAL A 182 16.10 -24.16 -11.31
C VAL A 182 14.96 -24.95 -10.66
N TYR A 183 13.75 -24.38 -10.63
CA TYR A 183 12.56 -25.02 -10.09
C TYR A 183 11.59 -25.48 -11.18
N MET A 184 11.82 -26.68 -11.71
CA MET A 184 11.09 -27.17 -12.89
C MET A 184 9.59 -27.44 -12.67
N ASN A 185 9.12 -27.65 -11.43
CA ASN A 185 7.70 -27.90 -11.18
C ASN A 185 6.79 -26.73 -11.60
N ARG A 186 7.34 -25.52 -11.69
CA ARG A 186 6.63 -24.29 -12.10
C ARG A 186 7.24 -23.62 -13.33
N SER A 187 8.32 -24.16 -13.88
CA SER A 187 8.80 -23.79 -15.22
C SER A 187 7.91 -24.44 -16.28
N LYS A 188 7.12 -23.64 -16.99
CA LYS A 188 6.04 -24.11 -17.88
C LYS A 188 6.03 -23.35 -19.20
N ALA A 189 5.52 -24.02 -20.23
CA ALA A 189 5.32 -23.45 -21.55
C ALA A 189 3.83 -23.26 -21.82
N PHE A 190 3.43 -22.03 -22.16
CA PHE A 190 2.09 -21.69 -22.62
C PHE A 190 2.17 -21.01 -23.99
N VAL A 191 1.03 -20.97 -24.69
CA VAL A 191 0.95 -20.41 -26.05
C VAL A 191 1.41 -18.95 -26.10
N LYS A 192 1.09 -18.15 -25.09
CA LYS A 192 1.37 -16.70 -25.06
C LYS A 192 2.48 -16.29 -24.09
N ASN A 193 3.02 -17.23 -23.32
CA ASN A 193 4.05 -16.94 -22.33
C ASN A 193 4.90 -18.17 -22.02
N THR A 194 6.18 -17.94 -21.77
CA THR A 194 7.10 -18.95 -21.23
C THR A 194 7.42 -18.58 -19.79
N GLU A 195 7.22 -19.52 -18.88
CA GLU A 195 7.38 -19.33 -17.44
C GLU A 195 8.60 -20.11 -16.94
N LEU A 196 9.53 -19.43 -16.28
CA LEU A 196 10.77 -19.99 -15.75
C LEU A 196 10.94 -19.60 -14.28
N GLU A 197 11.12 -20.58 -13.41
CA GLU A 197 11.24 -20.35 -11.96
C GLU A 197 12.56 -20.90 -11.40
N ALA A 198 13.08 -20.23 -10.37
CA ALA A 198 14.22 -20.70 -9.59
C ALA A 198 13.97 -20.57 -8.09
N VAL A 199 14.55 -21.48 -7.33
CA VAL A 199 14.70 -21.37 -5.88
C VAL A 199 16.02 -20.67 -5.61
N LEU A 200 15.97 -19.51 -4.95
CA LEU A 200 17.15 -18.72 -4.60
C LEU A 200 17.32 -18.64 -3.10
N THR A 201 18.51 -18.97 -2.62
CA THR A 201 18.89 -18.82 -1.21
C THR A 201 19.81 -17.61 -1.05
N PHE A 202 19.53 -16.79 -0.03
CA PHE A 202 20.31 -15.63 0.35
C PHE A 202 20.94 -15.86 1.72
N LYS A 203 22.26 -15.79 1.80
CA LYS A 203 23.00 -15.84 3.08
C LYS A 203 23.24 -14.42 3.59
N GLY A 204 23.13 -14.20 4.89
CA GLY A 204 23.26 -12.86 5.43
C GLY A 204 23.70 -12.79 6.88
N THR A 205 23.85 -11.55 7.35
CA THR A 205 24.24 -11.22 8.72
C THR A 205 23.34 -10.14 9.30
N LYS A 206 23.30 -10.07 10.64
CA LYS A 206 22.51 -9.11 11.41
C LYS A 206 21.01 -9.11 11.04
N PRO A 207 20.34 -10.29 11.05
CA PRO A 207 18.94 -10.34 10.69
C PRO A 207 18.10 -9.47 11.63
N GLY A 208 17.19 -8.70 11.04
CA GLY A 208 16.25 -7.86 11.77
C GLY A 208 15.15 -8.67 12.46
N GLU A 209 14.34 -7.98 13.24
CA GLU A 209 13.23 -8.57 14.01
C GLU A 209 12.27 -9.36 13.12
N PHE A 210 11.81 -8.77 12.00
CA PHE A 210 10.81 -9.41 11.15
C PHE A 210 11.37 -10.62 10.41
N VAL A 211 12.65 -10.61 10.02
CA VAL A 211 13.30 -11.79 9.45
C VAL A 211 13.31 -12.92 10.48
N ARG A 212 13.79 -12.66 11.71
CA ARG A 212 13.82 -13.66 12.78
C ARG A 212 12.45 -14.24 13.12
N GLN A 213 11.39 -13.45 12.95
CA GLN A 213 10.03 -13.88 13.22
C GLN A 213 9.51 -14.91 12.20
N VAL A 214 9.92 -14.82 10.93
CA VAL A 214 9.29 -15.56 9.84
C VAL A 214 10.19 -16.61 9.19
N SER A 215 11.48 -16.59 9.48
CA SER A 215 12.46 -17.57 8.97
C SER A 215 12.78 -18.65 9.99
N VAL A 216 12.96 -19.89 9.52
CA VAL A 216 13.51 -20.99 10.34
C VAL A 216 14.97 -20.74 10.71
N ASP A 217 15.79 -20.34 9.73
CA ASP A 217 17.16 -19.86 9.94
C ASP A 217 17.25 -18.38 9.50
N PRO A 218 17.43 -17.43 10.43
CA PRO A 218 17.47 -16.01 10.09
C PRO A 218 18.73 -15.58 9.35
N TYR A 219 19.73 -16.44 9.20
CA TYR A 219 20.94 -16.16 8.42
C TYR A 219 20.88 -16.72 6.99
N ALA A 220 19.83 -17.46 6.65
CA ALA A 220 19.63 -18.05 5.33
C ALA A 220 18.15 -17.99 4.90
N LEU A 221 17.85 -17.13 3.92
CA LEU A 221 16.48 -16.92 3.43
C LEU A 221 16.33 -17.51 2.04
N THR A 222 15.35 -18.39 1.86
CA THR A 222 15.05 -19.02 0.56
C THR A 222 13.73 -18.49 0.03
N VAL A 223 13.73 -18.04 -1.22
CA VAL A 223 12.54 -17.55 -1.94
C VAL A 223 12.52 -18.13 -3.35
N HIS A 224 11.37 -18.01 -4.02
CA HIS A 224 11.26 -18.38 -5.43
C HIS A 224 11.25 -17.12 -6.28
N MET A 225 12.07 -17.09 -7.33
CA MET A 225 12.11 -16.03 -8.34
C MET A 225 11.57 -16.54 -9.65
N HIS A 226 10.85 -15.67 -10.33
CA HIS A 226 10.06 -16.07 -11.48
C HIS A 226 10.13 -15.09 -12.63
N HIS A 227 10.42 -15.60 -13.82
CA HIS A 227 10.52 -14.85 -15.07
C HIS A 227 9.42 -15.33 -16.02
N SER A 228 8.56 -14.40 -16.45
CA SER A 228 7.56 -14.62 -17.48
C SER A 228 7.94 -13.87 -18.75
N LEU A 229 8.18 -14.62 -19.83
CA LEU A 229 8.45 -14.07 -21.16
C LEU A 229 7.15 -14.09 -21.96
N ILE A 230 6.52 -12.94 -22.09
CA ILE A 230 5.13 -12.78 -22.52
C ILE A 230 5.08 -12.14 -23.91
N GLN A 231 4.31 -12.76 -24.80
CA GLN A 231 4.01 -12.21 -26.12
C GLN A 231 3.28 -10.86 -26.00
N LEU A 232 3.70 -9.87 -26.77
CA LEU A 232 2.96 -8.60 -26.86
C LEU A 232 1.57 -8.80 -27.47
N PRO A 233 0.57 -7.98 -27.07
CA PRO A 233 -0.69 -7.92 -27.79
C PRO A 233 -0.49 -7.43 -29.24
N ASP A 234 -1.50 -7.65 -30.07
CA ASP A 234 -1.56 -7.02 -31.39
C ASP A 234 -1.75 -5.49 -31.29
N ASP A 235 -1.58 -4.79 -32.42
CA ASP A 235 -1.69 -3.33 -32.49
C ASP A 235 -3.15 -2.84 -32.63
N ASN A 236 -4.15 -3.71 -32.46
CA ASN A 236 -5.58 -3.37 -32.60
C ASN A 236 -6.22 -2.89 -31.29
N TYR A 237 -5.45 -2.17 -30.47
CA TYR A 237 -5.92 -1.60 -29.20
C TYR A 237 -5.82 -0.08 -29.23
N THR A 238 -6.91 0.60 -28.90
CA THR A 238 -6.97 2.06 -28.81
C THR A 238 -6.82 2.50 -27.35
N PRO A 239 -5.70 3.17 -26.99
CA PRO A 239 -5.54 3.77 -25.67
C PRO A 239 -6.61 4.82 -25.39
N ARG A 240 -7.09 4.88 -24.15
CA ARG A 240 -8.07 5.90 -23.72
C ARG A 240 -7.36 7.00 -22.93
N LYS A 241 -7.67 8.26 -23.26
CA LYS A 241 -7.04 9.44 -22.66
C LYS A 241 -7.31 9.51 -21.15
N PHE A 242 -6.26 9.78 -20.39
CA PHE A 242 -6.37 10.06 -18.96
C PHE A 242 -6.92 11.47 -18.71
N ASN A 243 -7.81 11.59 -17.73
CA ASN A 243 -8.23 12.86 -17.14
C ASN A 243 -8.04 12.79 -15.62
N PRO A 244 -7.51 13.84 -14.95
CA PRO A 244 -7.36 13.87 -13.50
C PRO A 244 -8.65 13.59 -12.70
N GLN A 245 -9.83 13.82 -13.28
CA GLN A 245 -11.14 13.58 -12.67
C GLN A 245 -11.74 12.21 -13.04
N SER A 246 -11.02 11.36 -13.78
CA SER A 246 -11.55 10.09 -14.32
C SER A 246 -11.67 8.96 -13.30
N GLY A 247 -10.96 9.04 -12.18
CA GLY A 247 -10.86 7.92 -11.23
C GLY A 247 -9.87 6.82 -11.62
N PHE A 248 -9.15 6.94 -12.74
CA PHE A 248 -8.15 5.95 -13.16
C PHE A 248 -6.72 6.34 -12.76
N TRP A 249 -5.82 5.36 -12.72
CA TRP A 249 -4.39 5.66 -12.75
C TRP A 249 -3.98 6.22 -14.11
N SER A 250 -2.83 6.90 -14.14
CA SER A 250 -2.23 7.42 -15.36
C SER A 250 -1.00 6.61 -15.75
N ILE A 251 -0.97 6.12 -16.98
CA ILE A 251 0.25 5.67 -17.66
C ILE A 251 0.73 6.82 -18.53
N GLU A 252 1.98 7.23 -18.33
CA GLU A 252 2.57 8.41 -18.95
C GLU A 252 3.82 8.05 -19.77
N HIS A 253 4.01 8.73 -20.89
CA HIS A 253 5.29 8.85 -21.58
C HIS A 253 5.48 10.27 -22.11
N LYS A 254 6.72 10.60 -22.49
CA LYS A 254 7.08 11.83 -23.18
C LYS A 254 7.28 11.59 -24.66
N ASP A 255 6.54 12.32 -25.48
CA ASP A 255 6.67 12.35 -26.93
C ASP A 255 7.46 13.59 -27.37
N TYR A 256 8.69 13.36 -27.83
CA TYR A 256 9.59 14.40 -28.32
C TYR A 256 9.26 14.87 -29.73
N ALA A 257 8.37 14.17 -30.44
CA ALA A 257 7.83 14.61 -31.72
C ALA A 257 6.61 15.53 -31.54
N ALA A 258 6.19 15.82 -30.30
CA ALA A 258 5.09 16.73 -30.04
C ALA A 258 5.39 18.14 -30.61
N PRO A 259 4.41 18.79 -31.27
CA PRO A 259 4.56 20.18 -31.72
C PRO A 259 4.91 21.12 -30.56
N LEU A 260 5.64 22.21 -30.85
CA LEU A 260 6.11 23.17 -29.81
C LEU A 260 5.00 23.81 -28.96
N GLY A 261 3.75 23.84 -29.46
CA GLY A 261 2.58 24.35 -28.72
C GLY A 261 1.88 23.30 -27.85
N ASP A 262 2.22 22.03 -28.02
CA ASP A 262 1.57 20.90 -27.35
C ASP A 262 2.42 20.38 -26.18
N SER A 263 1.77 19.69 -25.25
CA SER A 263 2.49 19.01 -24.18
C SER A 263 3.21 17.79 -24.73
N MET A 264 4.50 17.64 -24.38
CA MET A 264 5.20 16.37 -24.61
C MET A 264 4.61 15.23 -23.76
N TYR A 265 3.84 15.52 -22.72
CA TYR A 265 3.28 14.49 -21.85
C TYR A 265 2.05 13.85 -22.49
N VAL A 266 2.15 12.55 -22.78
CA VAL A 266 1.04 11.74 -23.27
C VAL A 266 0.60 10.80 -22.16
N ARG A 267 -0.70 10.85 -21.80
CA ARG A 267 -1.26 10.11 -20.67
C ARG A 267 -2.49 9.29 -21.06
N TYR A 268 -2.48 8.02 -20.69
CA TYR A 268 -3.59 7.08 -20.90
C TYR A 268 -4.03 6.44 -19.59
N ILE A 269 -5.27 5.97 -19.54
CA ILE A 269 -5.73 5.09 -18.46
C ILE A 269 -5.28 3.64 -18.75
N PRO A 270 -4.85 2.88 -17.74
CA PRO A 270 -4.75 1.43 -17.87
C PRO A 270 -6.15 0.82 -17.90
N ARG A 271 -6.44 -0.06 -18.86
CA ARG A 271 -7.71 -0.82 -18.88
C ARG A 271 -7.58 -2.13 -19.65
N HIS A 272 -8.47 -3.08 -19.36
CA HIS A 272 -8.61 -4.29 -20.16
C HIS A 272 -9.20 -3.95 -21.53
N ARG A 273 -8.82 -4.71 -22.56
CA ARG A 273 -9.47 -4.64 -23.86
C ARG A 273 -10.90 -5.18 -23.76
N LEU A 274 -11.87 -4.34 -24.10
CA LEU A 274 -13.28 -4.69 -24.14
C LEU A 274 -13.95 -4.00 -25.33
N THR A 275 -14.66 -4.78 -26.14
CA THR A 275 -15.41 -4.28 -27.30
C THR A 275 -16.77 -4.98 -27.36
N LYS A 276 -17.82 -4.24 -27.76
CA LYS A 276 -19.13 -4.84 -27.99
C LYS A 276 -19.07 -5.78 -29.18
N LYS A 277 -19.81 -6.89 -29.09
CA LYS A 277 -20.04 -7.78 -30.24
C LYS A 277 -20.90 -7.09 -31.31
N ASP A 278 -21.88 -6.30 -30.88
CA ASP A 278 -22.68 -5.43 -31.73
C ASP A 278 -22.67 -4.01 -31.16
N SER A 279 -21.89 -3.11 -31.79
CA SER A 279 -21.74 -1.73 -31.35
C SER A 279 -22.97 -0.85 -31.65
N SER A 280 -23.92 -1.33 -32.46
CA SER A 280 -25.17 -0.62 -32.75
C SER A 280 -26.18 -0.70 -31.61
N LEU A 281 -26.05 -1.70 -30.73
CA LEU A 281 -26.95 -1.90 -29.61
C LEU A 281 -26.52 -1.08 -28.38
N PRO A 282 -27.48 -0.45 -27.65
CA PRO A 282 -27.20 0.20 -26.38
C PRO A 282 -26.53 -0.74 -25.37
N ILE A 283 -26.99 -2.00 -25.33
CA ILE A 283 -26.42 -3.08 -24.52
C ILE A 283 -26.06 -4.25 -25.43
N SER A 284 -24.81 -4.72 -25.37
CA SER A 284 -24.33 -5.89 -26.11
C SER A 284 -23.47 -6.79 -25.24
N GLU A 285 -23.46 -8.09 -25.54
CA GLU A 285 -22.39 -8.98 -25.05
C GLU A 285 -21.03 -8.49 -25.58
N PRO A 286 -19.92 -8.69 -24.85
CA PRO A 286 -18.59 -8.38 -25.36
C PRO A 286 -18.13 -9.41 -26.39
N VAL A 287 -17.15 -9.04 -27.23
CA VAL A 287 -16.42 -10.02 -28.05
C VAL A 287 -15.64 -11.00 -27.16
N LYS A 288 -14.98 -10.49 -26.13
CA LYS A 288 -14.27 -11.28 -25.12
C LYS A 288 -14.59 -10.71 -23.72
N PRO A 289 -15.20 -11.49 -22.82
CA PRO A 289 -15.46 -11.03 -21.46
C PRO A 289 -14.16 -10.97 -20.63
N ILE A 290 -14.16 -10.08 -19.64
CA ILE A 290 -13.14 -9.99 -18.61
C ILE A 290 -13.47 -11.02 -17.53
N VAL A 291 -12.67 -12.08 -17.43
CA VAL A 291 -12.91 -13.18 -16.50
C VAL A 291 -11.82 -13.23 -15.46
N TYR A 292 -12.21 -13.18 -14.18
CA TYR A 292 -11.35 -13.36 -13.01
C TYR A 292 -11.60 -14.72 -12.37
N TYR A 293 -10.49 -15.34 -11.94
CA TYR A 293 -10.49 -16.68 -11.37
C TYR A 293 -10.02 -16.67 -9.93
N LEU A 294 -10.89 -17.09 -9.02
CA LEU A 294 -10.58 -17.24 -7.60
C LEU A 294 -9.76 -18.50 -7.34
N ASP A 295 -8.72 -18.36 -6.53
CA ASP A 295 -7.91 -19.47 -6.03
C ASP A 295 -8.80 -20.53 -5.34
N PRO A 296 -8.76 -21.81 -5.77
CA PRO A 296 -9.57 -22.86 -5.19
C PRO A 296 -9.23 -23.15 -3.73
N GLY A 297 -8.04 -22.74 -3.27
CA GLY A 297 -7.54 -22.91 -1.90
C GLY A 297 -8.17 -21.98 -0.85
N VAL A 298 -9.01 -21.02 -1.25
CA VAL A 298 -9.77 -20.21 -0.27
C VAL A 298 -10.74 -21.12 0.50
N PRO A 299 -10.79 -21.07 1.84
CA PRO A 299 -11.77 -21.86 2.60
C PRO A 299 -13.16 -21.19 2.62
N GLU A 300 -14.23 -21.98 2.82
CA GLU A 300 -15.54 -21.42 3.19
C GLU A 300 -15.52 -20.92 4.65
N PRO A 301 -16.31 -19.88 5.01
CA PRO A 301 -17.24 -19.11 4.17
C PRO A 301 -16.59 -17.96 3.36
N VAL A 302 -15.28 -17.78 3.46
CA VAL A 302 -14.55 -16.67 2.82
C VAL A 302 -14.62 -16.78 1.30
N LYS A 303 -14.54 -18.00 0.74
CA LYS A 303 -14.64 -18.25 -0.71
C LYS A 303 -15.94 -17.68 -1.30
N SER A 304 -17.08 -17.99 -0.68
CA SER A 304 -18.38 -17.48 -1.12
C SER A 304 -18.42 -15.94 -1.11
N ALA A 305 -17.92 -15.32 -0.04
CA ALA A 305 -17.88 -13.85 0.08
C ALA A 305 -17.00 -13.19 -0.99
N LEU A 306 -15.82 -13.75 -1.30
CA LEU A 306 -14.95 -13.22 -2.35
C LEU A 306 -15.59 -13.33 -3.74
N LEU A 307 -16.21 -14.47 -4.06
CA LEU A 307 -16.91 -14.65 -5.33
C LEU A 307 -18.07 -13.66 -5.47
N GLU A 308 -18.83 -13.44 -4.40
CA GLU A 308 -19.97 -12.52 -4.41
C GLU A 308 -19.52 -11.07 -4.58
N GLY A 309 -18.59 -10.60 -3.76
CA GLY A 309 -18.06 -9.24 -3.84
C GLY A 309 -17.42 -8.93 -5.18
N GLY A 310 -16.64 -9.86 -5.73
CA GLY A 310 -16.04 -9.68 -7.06
C GLY A 310 -17.07 -9.54 -8.18
N LYS A 311 -18.24 -10.20 -8.07
CA LYS A 311 -19.29 -10.13 -9.09
C LYS A 311 -20.00 -8.77 -9.17
N TRP A 312 -19.90 -7.94 -8.13
CA TRP A 312 -20.52 -6.61 -8.11
C TRP A 312 -20.10 -5.72 -9.29
N TRP A 313 -18.88 -5.90 -9.82
CA TRP A 313 -18.42 -5.17 -11.00
C TRP A 313 -19.28 -5.42 -12.24
N ASN A 314 -19.93 -6.58 -12.37
CA ASN A 314 -20.79 -6.87 -13.52
C ASN A 314 -21.98 -5.89 -13.62
N ASP A 315 -22.46 -5.37 -12.49
CA ASP A 315 -23.53 -4.37 -12.47
C ASP A 315 -23.05 -3.04 -13.06
N ALA A 316 -21.83 -2.61 -12.70
CA ALA A 316 -21.20 -1.41 -13.26
C ALA A 316 -20.91 -1.56 -14.77
N PHE A 317 -20.45 -2.72 -15.22
CA PHE A 317 -20.26 -3.00 -16.65
C PHE A 317 -21.61 -3.04 -17.41
N THR A 318 -22.67 -3.51 -16.77
CA THR A 318 -24.04 -3.43 -17.33
C THR A 318 -24.48 -1.99 -17.53
N ALA A 319 -24.21 -1.12 -16.57
CA ALA A 319 -24.47 0.31 -16.68
C ALA A 319 -23.59 1.04 -17.73
N ALA A 320 -22.44 0.46 -18.11
CA ALA A 320 -21.61 0.93 -19.23
C ALA A 320 -22.02 0.33 -20.60
N GLY A 321 -23.14 -0.40 -20.66
CA GLY A 321 -23.70 -0.91 -21.91
C GLY A 321 -23.24 -2.33 -22.29
N TYR A 322 -22.76 -3.12 -21.33
CA TYR A 322 -22.38 -4.50 -21.60
C TYR A 322 -23.23 -5.54 -20.88
N LYS A 323 -23.60 -6.59 -21.58
CA LYS A 323 -24.16 -7.78 -20.94
C LYS A 323 -23.05 -8.80 -20.68
N ASN A 324 -22.95 -9.33 -19.47
CA ASN A 324 -21.97 -10.35 -19.07
C ASN A 324 -20.49 -10.02 -19.39
N ALA A 325 -20.10 -8.74 -19.36
CA ALA A 325 -18.71 -8.36 -19.62
C ALA A 325 -17.74 -8.72 -18.50
N PHE A 326 -18.20 -8.83 -17.26
CA PHE A 326 -17.35 -9.12 -16.12
C PHE A 326 -17.81 -10.38 -15.38
N ILE A 327 -16.91 -11.36 -15.25
CA ILE A 327 -17.24 -12.68 -14.70
C ILE A 327 -16.23 -13.07 -13.64
N VAL A 328 -16.70 -13.52 -12.49
CA VAL A 328 -15.85 -14.12 -11.44
C VAL A 328 -16.28 -15.56 -11.18
N LYS A 329 -15.31 -16.48 -11.24
CA LYS A 329 -15.52 -17.92 -11.00
C LYS A 329 -14.30 -18.55 -10.35
N VAL A 330 -14.42 -19.78 -9.86
CA VAL A 330 -13.26 -20.52 -9.30
C VAL A 330 -12.33 -20.95 -10.44
N LEU A 331 -11.01 -20.90 -10.21
CA LEU A 331 -10.02 -21.40 -11.16
C LEU A 331 -10.23 -22.90 -11.39
N PRO A 332 -10.44 -23.35 -12.66
CA PRO A 332 -10.56 -24.77 -12.98
C PRO A 332 -9.27 -25.53 -12.66
N SER A 333 -9.38 -26.80 -12.28
CA SER A 333 -8.21 -27.65 -12.00
C SER A 333 -7.29 -27.86 -13.21
N SER A 334 -7.82 -27.70 -14.43
CA SER A 334 -7.06 -27.78 -15.68
C SER A 334 -6.34 -26.48 -16.08
N ALA A 335 -6.63 -25.36 -15.40
CA ALA A 335 -6.01 -24.06 -15.67
C ALA A 335 -4.83 -23.82 -14.72
N ASP A 336 -3.75 -23.22 -15.22
CA ASP A 336 -2.65 -22.76 -14.37
C ASP A 336 -2.76 -21.25 -14.14
N PRO A 337 -2.65 -20.75 -12.89
CA PRO A 337 -2.71 -19.32 -12.61
C PRO A 337 -1.54 -18.51 -13.22
N MET A 338 -0.46 -19.15 -13.69
CA MET A 338 0.66 -18.49 -14.37
C MET A 338 0.42 -18.23 -15.84
N ASP A 339 -0.55 -18.91 -16.47
CA ASP A 339 -0.89 -18.62 -17.86
C ASP A 339 -1.44 -17.18 -17.95
N ILE A 340 -0.83 -16.37 -18.84
CA ILE A 340 -1.15 -14.94 -18.98
C ILE A 340 -2.62 -14.72 -19.37
N ARG A 341 -3.30 -15.75 -19.90
CA ARG A 341 -4.70 -15.69 -20.33
C ARG A 341 -5.71 -15.65 -19.18
N TYR A 342 -5.29 -15.89 -17.93
CA TYR A 342 -6.17 -15.93 -16.76
C TYR A 342 -5.89 -14.78 -15.81
N ASN A 343 -6.88 -13.91 -15.55
CA ASN A 343 -6.82 -12.98 -14.42
C ASN A 343 -7.08 -13.75 -13.13
N VAL A 344 -6.32 -13.48 -12.07
CA VAL A 344 -6.36 -14.31 -10.85
C VAL A 344 -6.64 -13.49 -9.61
N ILE A 345 -7.41 -14.08 -8.69
CA ILE A 345 -7.63 -13.63 -7.32
C ILE A 345 -6.96 -14.66 -6.41
N GLN A 346 -5.74 -14.35 -5.98
CA GLN A 346 -4.87 -15.23 -5.22
C GLN A 346 -5.08 -15.08 -3.72
N TRP A 347 -5.11 -16.21 -3.01
CA TRP A 347 -5.23 -16.24 -1.56
C TRP A 347 -3.86 -16.43 -0.89
N VAL A 348 -3.47 -15.55 0.04
CA VAL A 348 -2.15 -15.59 0.68
C VAL A 348 -2.18 -15.60 2.22
N HIS A 349 -1.21 -16.31 2.80
CA HIS A 349 -0.97 -16.37 4.24
C HIS A 349 0.28 -15.58 4.60
N ARG A 350 0.22 -14.84 5.72
CA ARG A 350 1.31 -14.01 6.25
C ARG A 350 1.40 -14.18 7.76
N ALA A 351 2.57 -13.99 8.34
CA ALA A 351 2.76 -13.99 9.79
C ALA A 351 2.42 -12.62 10.40
N THR A 352 2.70 -11.53 9.67
CA THR A 352 2.31 -10.17 10.06
C THR A 352 1.06 -9.71 9.32
N ARG A 353 0.40 -8.68 9.86
CA ARG A 353 -0.68 -7.98 9.14
C ARG A 353 -0.13 -7.44 7.83
N GLY A 354 -0.84 -7.67 6.74
CA GLY A 354 -0.39 -7.23 5.43
C GLY A 354 -1.53 -6.77 4.53
N TRP A 355 -1.18 -5.85 3.64
CA TRP A 355 -2.11 -5.27 2.68
C TRP A 355 -2.56 -6.34 1.69
N SER A 356 -3.82 -6.29 1.31
CA SER A 356 -4.23 -6.85 0.02
C SER A 356 -3.89 -5.81 -1.04
N TYR A 357 -3.64 -6.27 -2.27
CA TYR A 357 -3.35 -5.36 -3.37
C TYR A 357 -3.75 -6.00 -4.70
N GLY A 358 -4.30 -5.18 -5.59
CA GLY A 358 -4.45 -5.46 -7.01
C GLY A 358 -3.27 -4.93 -7.81
N SER A 359 -2.63 -5.79 -8.61
CA SER A 359 -1.60 -5.41 -9.57
C SER A 359 -1.93 -5.95 -10.95
N SER A 360 -1.28 -5.43 -11.99
CA SER A 360 -1.55 -5.84 -13.36
C SER A 360 -0.26 -5.97 -14.18
N VAL A 361 -0.26 -6.91 -15.11
CA VAL A 361 0.72 -6.92 -16.21
C VAL A 361 0.15 -6.05 -17.31
N ILE A 362 0.86 -4.97 -17.65
CA ILE A 362 0.39 -3.93 -18.55
C ILE A 362 1.38 -3.76 -19.70
N ASP A 363 0.87 -3.58 -20.92
CA ASP A 363 1.71 -3.09 -22.02
C ASP A 363 2.04 -1.61 -21.80
N PRO A 364 3.31 -1.25 -21.50
CA PRO A 364 3.69 0.12 -21.22
C PRO A 364 3.54 1.06 -22.43
N ARG A 365 3.38 0.51 -23.65
CA ARG A 365 3.22 1.30 -24.87
C ARG A 365 1.83 1.92 -24.96
N THR A 366 0.80 1.15 -24.59
CA THR A 366 -0.61 1.46 -24.85
C THR A 366 -1.47 1.57 -23.60
N GLY A 367 -1.03 1.01 -22.46
CA GLY A 367 -1.82 0.88 -21.25
C GLY A 367 -2.82 -0.29 -21.27
N GLU A 368 -2.73 -1.19 -22.25
CA GLU A 368 -3.56 -2.41 -22.26
C GLU A 368 -3.19 -3.32 -21.08
N ILE A 369 -4.16 -3.63 -20.23
CA ILE A 369 -4.02 -4.63 -19.17
C ILE A 369 -4.12 -6.02 -19.80
N LEU A 370 -3.04 -6.81 -19.69
CA LEU A 370 -2.98 -8.18 -20.20
C LEU A 370 -3.45 -9.20 -19.16
N LYS A 371 -3.16 -8.92 -17.88
CA LYS A 371 -3.54 -9.76 -16.74
C LYS A 371 -3.73 -8.91 -15.50
N GLY A 372 -4.87 -9.07 -14.84
CA GLY A 372 -5.10 -8.66 -13.45
C GLY A 372 -4.63 -9.74 -12.48
N HIS A 373 -3.89 -9.33 -11.44
CA HIS A 373 -3.36 -10.17 -10.38
C HIS A 373 -3.70 -9.57 -9.02
N VAL A 374 -4.71 -10.14 -8.37
CA VAL A 374 -5.15 -9.72 -7.04
C VAL A 374 -4.53 -10.62 -5.99
N THR A 375 -4.00 -10.04 -4.91
CA THR A 375 -3.44 -10.75 -3.76
C THR A 375 -4.24 -10.42 -2.49
N LEU A 376 -4.93 -11.42 -1.92
CA LEU A 376 -5.80 -11.26 -0.75
C LEU A 376 -5.24 -11.93 0.50
N GLY A 377 -5.12 -11.16 1.59
CA GLY A 377 -4.57 -11.63 2.86
C GLY A 377 -5.56 -12.37 3.76
N SER A 378 -5.17 -13.55 4.24
CA SER A 378 -6.01 -14.42 5.08
C SER A 378 -6.27 -13.96 6.52
N LEU A 379 -5.41 -13.13 7.09
CA LEU A 379 -5.56 -12.67 8.49
C LEU A 379 -6.59 -11.55 8.65
N ARG A 380 -6.98 -10.88 7.55
CA ARG A 380 -7.88 -9.72 7.51
C ARG A 380 -9.17 -9.94 8.32
N VAL A 381 -9.88 -11.03 8.02
CA VAL A 381 -11.18 -11.35 8.61
C VAL A 381 -11.12 -11.47 10.13
N ARG A 382 -9.98 -11.93 10.68
CA ARG A 382 -9.79 -12.08 12.13
C ARG A 382 -9.73 -10.73 12.84
N GLN A 383 -9.18 -9.70 12.18
CA GLN A 383 -9.09 -8.36 12.75
C GLN A 383 -10.45 -7.67 12.80
N ASP A 384 -11.24 -7.80 11.74
CA ASP A 384 -12.58 -7.22 11.69
C ASP A 384 -13.49 -7.89 12.76
N ILE A 385 -13.35 -9.21 12.96
CA ILE A 385 -13.98 -9.94 14.06
C ILE A 385 -13.43 -9.46 15.42
N LEU A 386 -12.12 -9.29 15.58
CA LEU A 386 -11.51 -8.82 16.83
C LEU A 386 -12.09 -7.47 17.27
N ILE A 387 -12.20 -6.50 16.35
CA ILE A 387 -12.77 -5.18 16.61
C ILE A 387 -14.25 -5.31 17.01
N ALA A 388 -15.01 -6.11 16.27
CA ALA A 388 -16.43 -6.33 16.55
C ALA A 388 -16.66 -6.97 17.92
N GLU A 389 -15.88 -7.98 18.28
CA GLU A 389 -15.96 -8.67 19.58
C GLU A 389 -15.49 -7.77 20.73
N ALA A 390 -14.47 -6.94 20.51
CA ALA A 390 -14.02 -5.96 21.50
C ALA A 390 -15.12 -4.93 21.81
N LEU A 391 -15.90 -4.54 20.82
CA LEU A 391 -17.04 -3.61 20.99
C LEU A 391 -18.30 -4.30 21.55
N ALA A 392 -18.58 -5.55 21.14
CA ALA A 392 -19.84 -6.22 21.45
C ALA A 392 -19.88 -7.00 22.76
N ALA A 393 -18.71 -7.46 23.26
CA ALA A 393 -18.60 -8.39 24.39
C ALA A 393 -19.59 -9.60 24.28
N PRO A 394 -19.50 -10.42 23.20
CA PRO A 394 -20.58 -11.31 22.80
C PRO A 394 -20.70 -12.62 23.62
N TYR A 395 -19.74 -12.93 24.49
CA TYR A 395 -19.62 -14.25 25.12
C TYR A 395 -20.33 -14.33 26.49
N LEU A 396 -21.65 -14.22 26.52
CA LEU A 396 -22.45 -14.20 27.76
C LEU A 396 -22.51 -15.58 28.46
N LYS A 397 -22.50 -16.66 27.67
CA LYS A 397 -22.43 -18.07 28.08
C LYS A 397 -21.01 -18.63 27.92
N GLY A 398 -20.10 -17.82 27.36
CA GLY A 398 -18.67 -18.10 27.24
C GLY A 398 -18.24 -18.87 25.99
N ASN A 399 -19.16 -19.30 25.13
CA ASN A 399 -18.82 -20.10 23.94
C ASN A 399 -19.70 -19.80 22.72
N GLU A 400 -20.43 -18.70 22.73
CA GLU A 400 -21.34 -18.34 21.65
C GLU A 400 -20.61 -18.10 20.32
N VAL A 401 -21.24 -18.51 19.23
CA VAL A 401 -20.83 -18.10 17.89
C VAL A 401 -21.52 -16.78 17.57
N ALA A 402 -20.76 -15.69 17.50
CA ALA A 402 -21.24 -14.36 17.18
C ALA A 402 -21.54 -14.21 15.67
N LYS A 403 -22.55 -14.92 15.17
CA LYS A 403 -22.89 -15.03 13.74
C LYS A 403 -23.06 -13.66 13.05
N ASN A 404 -23.65 -12.69 13.73
CA ASN A 404 -23.82 -11.33 13.21
C ASN A 404 -22.48 -10.59 13.04
N LEU A 405 -21.54 -10.77 13.98
CA LEU A 405 -20.19 -10.18 13.87
C LEU A 405 -19.38 -10.86 12.76
N GLN A 406 -19.54 -12.16 12.60
CA GLN A 406 -18.97 -12.91 11.48
C GLN A 406 -19.55 -12.46 10.13
N ALA A 407 -20.86 -12.22 10.05
CA ALA A 407 -21.51 -11.71 8.84
C ALA A 407 -20.95 -10.34 8.44
N MET A 408 -20.80 -9.41 9.39
CA MET A 408 -20.16 -8.11 9.15
C MET A 408 -18.73 -8.26 8.62
N ALA A 409 -17.95 -9.20 9.19
CA ALA A 409 -16.59 -9.47 8.69
C ALA A 409 -16.60 -10.05 7.27
N LEU A 410 -17.60 -10.86 6.91
CA LEU A 410 -17.76 -11.35 5.53
C LEU A 410 -18.18 -10.24 4.56
N ASP A 411 -18.98 -9.27 5.00
CA ASP A 411 -19.31 -8.09 4.19
C ASP A 411 -18.07 -7.26 3.87
N ARG A 412 -17.13 -7.16 4.82
CA ARG A 412 -15.82 -6.57 4.53
C ARG A 412 -15.03 -7.36 3.50
N ILE A 413 -15.07 -8.69 3.56
CA ILE A 413 -14.39 -9.55 2.59
C ILE A 413 -14.98 -9.36 1.18
N ARG A 414 -16.31 -9.22 1.05
CA ARG A 414 -16.95 -8.86 -0.23
C ARG A 414 -16.42 -7.55 -0.77
N GLN A 415 -16.46 -6.49 0.04
CA GLN A 415 -15.96 -5.17 -0.33
C GLN A 415 -14.48 -5.19 -0.71
N LEU A 416 -13.64 -5.88 0.07
CA LEU A 416 -12.22 -6.02 -0.21
C LEU A 416 -11.98 -6.71 -1.56
N SER A 417 -12.71 -7.79 -1.86
CA SER A 417 -12.60 -8.43 -3.17
C SER A 417 -12.91 -7.48 -4.31
N ALA A 418 -13.98 -6.68 -4.18
CA ALA A 418 -14.36 -5.71 -5.19
C ALA A 418 -13.29 -4.61 -5.34
N HIS A 419 -12.80 -4.08 -4.22
CA HIS A 419 -11.76 -3.05 -4.15
C HIS A 419 -10.48 -3.47 -4.89
N GLU A 420 -9.93 -4.64 -4.55
CA GLU A 420 -8.67 -5.09 -5.16
C GLU A 420 -8.83 -5.44 -6.64
N ILE A 421 -9.99 -5.94 -7.05
CA ILE A 421 -10.30 -6.11 -8.48
C ILE A 421 -10.35 -4.76 -9.19
N GLY A 422 -10.92 -3.72 -8.58
CA GLY A 422 -11.01 -2.37 -9.15
C GLY A 422 -9.64 -1.81 -9.56
N HIS A 423 -8.62 -2.00 -8.73
CA HIS A 423 -7.23 -1.69 -9.08
C HIS A 423 -6.76 -2.42 -10.34
N THR A 424 -7.09 -3.70 -10.47
CA THR A 424 -6.74 -4.48 -11.66
C THR A 424 -7.60 -4.16 -12.90
N LEU A 425 -8.63 -3.33 -12.75
CA LEU A 425 -9.37 -2.70 -13.84
C LEU A 425 -8.79 -1.33 -14.24
N GLY A 426 -7.78 -0.84 -13.50
CA GLY A 426 -7.08 0.43 -13.72
C GLY A 426 -7.50 1.57 -12.81
N ILE A 427 -8.37 1.31 -11.83
CA ILE A 427 -9.04 2.33 -11.01
C ILE A 427 -8.18 2.70 -9.80
N ALA A 428 -8.06 4.00 -9.55
CA ALA A 428 -7.38 4.57 -8.39
C ALA A 428 -8.30 4.60 -7.16
N HIS A 429 -7.72 4.80 -5.96
CA HIS A 429 -8.52 5.04 -4.77
C HIS A 429 -9.32 6.34 -4.88
N ASN A 430 -10.52 6.35 -4.33
CA ASN A 430 -11.30 7.56 -4.09
C ASN A 430 -11.64 7.68 -2.61
N PHE A 431 -10.87 8.48 -1.88
CA PHE A 431 -11.04 8.70 -0.44
C PHE A 431 -12.06 9.80 -0.11
N ALA A 432 -12.58 10.51 -1.12
CA ALA A 432 -13.68 11.46 -0.95
C ALA A 432 -15.05 10.76 -1.01
N ALA A 433 -15.11 9.45 -1.27
CA ALA A 433 -16.37 8.72 -1.37
C ALA A 433 -17.08 8.48 -0.03
N SER A 434 -16.35 8.52 1.09
CA SER A 434 -16.90 8.34 2.44
C SER A 434 -17.99 9.37 2.76
N VAL A 435 -17.82 10.63 2.35
CA VAL A 435 -18.80 11.70 2.57
C VAL A 435 -20.01 11.60 1.63
N GLY A 436 -19.90 10.87 0.51
CA GLY A 436 -20.96 10.64 -0.47
C GLY A 436 -21.82 9.40 -0.18
N ASP A 437 -22.11 9.11 1.08
CA ASP A 437 -22.78 7.86 1.52
C ASP A 437 -22.08 6.58 1.03
N ARG A 438 -20.74 6.55 1.15
CA ARG A 438 -19.90 5.41 0.76
C ARG A 438 -20.08 5.08 -0.73
N ALA A 439 -19.98 6.11 -1.57
CA ALA A 439 -20.28 6.07 -3.01
C ALA A 439 -19.36 5.15 -3.84
N SER A 440 -18.32 4.56 -3.25
CA SER A 440 -17.25 3.84 -3.95
C SER A 440 -16.75 2.66 -3.13
N VAL A 441 -16.50 1.51 -3.77
CA VAL A 441 -15.71 0.43 -3.16
C VAL A 441 -14.22 0.75 -3.16
N MET A 442 -13.77 1.74 -3.92
CA MET A 442 -12.37 2.19 -4.00
C MET A 442 -11.94 3.10 -2.84
N ASP A 443 -12.74 3.17 -1.78
CA ASP A 443 -12.43 3.80 -0.51
C ASP A 443 -11.94 2.76 0.53
N TYR A 444 -11.43 3.22 1.67
CA TYR A 444 -11.20 2.41 2.86
C TYR A 444 -12.13 2.82 4.00
N PRO A 445 -13.40 2.39 3.99
CA PRO A 445 -14.29 2.76 5.07
C PRO A 445 -13.91 2.05 6.36
N HIS A 446 -14.02 2.78 7.47
CA HIS A 446 -14.04 2.21 8.80
C HIS A 446 -15.41 1.53 9.04
N PRO A 447 -15.54 0.50 9.90
CA PRO A 447 -16.85 -0.08 10.14
C PRO A 447 -17.81 0.95 10.77
N LEU A 448 -18.97 1.16 10.15
CA LEU A 448 -20.01 2.05 10.66
C LEU A 448 -20.88 1.30 11.69
N LEU A 449 -20.50 1.42 12.96
CA LEU A 449 -21.09 0.68 14.08
C LEU A 449 -21.83 1.60 15.05
N SER A 450 -22.91 1.11 15.64
CA SER A 450 -23.68 1.84 16.66
C SER A 450 -24.20 0.90 17.74
N PHE A 451 -24.85 1.44 18.77
CA PHE A 451 -25.60 0.64 19.74
C PHE A 451 -27.08 0.92 19.59
N ASN A 452 -27.90 -0.12 19.60
CA ASN A 452 -29.35 0.03 19.58
C ASN A 452 -29.90 0.49 20.95
N GLU A 453 -31.21 0.73 21.04
CA GLU A 453 -31.88 1.18 22.26
C GLU A 453 -31.71 0.22 23.44
N GLN A 454 -31.51 -1.07 23.17
CA GLN A 454 -31.26 -2.10 24.18
C GLN A 454 -29.77 -2.19 24.59
N GLY A 455 -28.91 -1.31 24.05
CA GLY A 455 -27.48 -1.27 24.36
C GLY A 455 -26.68 -2.41 23.75
N LYS A 456 -27.20 -3.07 22.70
CA LYS A 456 -26.51 -4.10 21.92
C LYS A 456 -25.85 -3.49 20.69
N LEU A 457 -24.64 -3.96 20.33
CA LEU A 457 -23.93 -3.52 19.14
C LEU A 457 -24.73 -3.85 17.88
N ASP A 458 -25.06 -2.83 17.10
CA ASP A 458 -25.61 -2.91 15.75
C ASP A 458 -24.47 -2.85 14.72
N VAL A 459 -24.35 -3.93 13.95
CA VAL A 459 -23.35 -4.14 12.91
C VAL A 459 -23.95 -4.16 11.51
N THR A 460 -25.27 -3.96 11.37
CA THR A 460 -26.00 -4.11 10.10
C THR A 460 -25.55 -3.12 9.03
N ARG A 461 -25.03 -1.96 9.45
CA ARG A 461 -24.47 -0.93 8.55
C ARG A 461 -22.94 -0.95 8.46
N GLY A 462 -22.28 -1.93 9.08
CA GLY A 462 -20.82 -1.97 9.24
C GLY A 462 -20.06 -1.72 7.93
N TYR A 463 -20.46 -2.38 6.85
CA TYR A 463 -19.91 -2.18 5.51
C TYR A 463 -21.02 -2.05 4.46
N ALA A 464 -20.75 -1.31 3.39
CA ALA A 464 -21.69 -1.17 2.27
C ALA A 464 -21.75 -2.46 1.43
N THR A 465 -22.89 -2.68 0.75
CA THR A 465 -23.11 -3.84 -0.11
C THR A 465 -23.30 -3.37 -1.55
N GLY A 466 -22.69 -4.07 -2.51
CA GLY A 466 -22.80 -3.77 -3.94
C GLY A 466 -21.85 -2.68 -4.42
N MET A 467 -22.02 -2.28 -5.69
CA MET A 467 -21.28 -1.15 -6.27
C MET A 467 -21.90 0.19 -5.87
N GLY A 468 -21.03 1.16 -5.61
CA GLY A 468 -21.44 2.53 -5.39
C GLY A 468 -21.68 3.29 -6.71
N VAL A 469 -22.28 4.48 -6.58
CA VAL A 469 -22.61 5.32 -7.75
C VAL A 469 -21.33 5.81 -8.44
N TRP A 470 -20.26 6.10 -7.69
CA TRP A 470 -18.95 6.46 -8.23
C TRP A 470 -18.36 5.34 -9.07
N ASP A 471 -18.36 4.11 -8.54
CA ASP A 471 -17.78 2.95 -9.24
C ASP A 471 -18.40 2.74 -10.62
N THR A 472 -19.73 2.94 -10.69
CA THR A 472 -20.49 2.87 -11.95
C THR A 472 -20.02 3.94 -12.94
N GLN A 473 -19.84 5.18 -12.49
CA GLN A 473 -19.40 6.28 -13.35
C GLN A 473 -17.95 6.13 -13.83
N VAL A 474 -17.07 5.65 -12.96
CA VAL A 474 -15.69 5.33 -13.34
C VAL A 474 -15.67 4.25 -14.42
N ILE A 475 -16.47 3.19 -14.28
CA ILE A 475 -16.54 2.16 -15.33
C ILE A 475 -17.09 2.72 -16.65
N LYS A 476 -18.09 3.62 -16.62
CA LYS A 476 -18.52 4.31 -17.84
C LYS A 476 -17.36 5.07 -18.51
N TYR A 477 -16.59 5.83 -17.74
CA TYR A 477 -15.42 6.53 -18.29
C TYR A 477 -14.40 5.56 -18.88
N GLY A 478 -14.11 4.43 -18.24
CA GLY A 478 -13.08 3.50 -18.71
C GLY A 478 -13.50 2.57 -19.84
N TYR A 479 -14.76 2.14 -19.85
CA TYR A 479 -15.19 0.96 -20.61
C TYR A 479 -16.38 1.19 -21.53
N SER A 480 -17.14 2.30 -21.44
CA SER A 480 -18.20 2.59 -22.41
C SER A 480 -17.66 2.59 -23.84
N ASP A 481 -18.44 2.00 -24.75
CA ASP A 481 -18.16 1.92 -26.18
C ASP A 481 -18.68 3.17 -26.89
N PHE A 482 -17.76 3.93 -27.49
CA PHE A 482 -18.05 5.16 -28.25
C PHE A 482 -17.75 4.99 -29.73
N THR A 483 -17.81 3.76 -30.25
CA THR A 483 -17.65 3.50 -31.68
C THR A 483 -18.63 4.37 -32.48
N ASN A 484 -18.12 5.07 -33.50
CA ASN A 484 -18.85 6.05 -34.33
C ASN A 484 -19.31 7.33 -33.61
N GLN A 485 -18.75 7.65 -32.44
CA GLN A 485 -19.02 8.89 -31.70
C GLN A 485 -17.72 9.66 -31.43
N ASP A 486 -17.84 10.93 -31.03
CA ASP A 486 -16.69 11.68 -30.52
C ASP A 486 -16.41 11.26 -29.07
N GLU A 487 -15.47 10.34 -28.90
CA GLU A 487 -15.06 9.84 -27.58
C GLU A 487 -14.65 10.97 -26.62
N SER A 488 -14.01 12.06 -27.11
CA SER A 488 -13.62 13.16 -26.22
C SER A 488 -14.83 13.90 -25.67
N ALA A 489 -15.86 14.12 -26.49
CA ALA A 489 -17.09 14.75 -26.07
C ALA A 489 -17.88 13.88 -25.08
N GLU A 490 -17.96 12.57 -25.34
CA GLU A 490 -18.67 11.62 -24.46
C GLU A 490 -17.97 11.46 -23.09
N LEU A 491 -16.64 11.38 -23.08
CA LEU A 491 -15.87 11.35 -21.83
C LEU A 491 -16.05 12.64 -21.01
N ALA A 492 -16.08 13.80 -21.68
CA ALA A 492 -16.36 15.07 -21.02
C ALA A 492 -17.80 15.13 -20.46
N ALA A 493 -18.78 14.55 -21.15
CA ALA A 493 -20.16 14.44 -20.68
C ALA A 493 -20.27 13.59 -19.40
N ILE A 494 -19.55 12.46 -19.32
CA ILE A 494 -19.49 11.64 -18.10
C ILE A 494 -18.90 12.42 -16.93
N LEU A 495 -17.80 13.14 -17.14
CA LEU A 495 -17.19 13.95 -16.06
C LEU A 495 -18.13 15.08 -15.60
N LYS A 496 -18.89 15.68 -16.53
CA LYS A 496 -19.92 16.68 -16.21
C LYS A 496 -21.09 16.05 -15.43
N GLU A 497 -21.53 14.85 -15.79
CA GLU A 497 -22.53 14.08 -15.05
C GLU A 497 -22.05 13.79 -13.62
N ASN A 498 -20.78 13.38 -13.45
CA ASN A 498 -20.18 13.13 -12.14
C ASN A 498 -20.21 14.38 -11.26
N LYS A 499 -19.80 15.52 -11.81
CA LYS A 499 -19.85 16.81 -11.11
C LYS A 499 -21.28 17.19 -10.74
N ALA A 500 -22.25 17.00 -11.65
CA ALA A 500 -23.67 17.29 -11.39
C ALA A 500 -24.27 16.40 -10.28
N LYS A 501 -23.75 15.18 -10.11
CA LYS A 501 -24.13 14.26 -9.03
C LYS A 501 -23.41 14.52 -7.70
N GLY A 502 -22.49 15.50 -7.66
CA GLY A 502 -21.67 15.76 -6.47
C GLY A 502 -20.67 14.64 -6.17
N LEU A 503 -20.25 13.87 -7.17
CA LEU A 503 -19.30 12.79 -6.98
C LEU A 503 -17.87 13.33 -7.02
N GLU A 504 -17.32 13.60 -5.84
CA GLU A 504 -15.96 14.08 -5.66
C GLU A 504 -14.92 12.96 -5.86
N PHE A 505 -13.73 13.35 -6.34
CA PHE A 505 -12.59 12.46 -6.52
C PHE A 505 -11.31 13.08 -5.99
N ILE A 506 -10.77 12.48 -4.92
CA ILE A 506 -9.47 12.80 -4.34
C ILE A 506 -8.78 11.49 -3.92
N SER A 507 -7.50 11.38 -4.24
CA SER A 507 -6.75 10.12 -4.16
C SER A 507 -5.59 10.16 -3.16
N ASP A 508 -4.69 9.17 -3.24
CA ASP A 508 -3.71 8.83 -2.20
C ASP A 508 -2.80 9.97 -1.73
N SER A 509 -2.37 10.85 -2.65
CA SER A 509 -1.45 11.97 -2.33
C SER A 509 -1.99 12.88 -1.24
N ASP A 510 -3.30 13.11 -1.27
CA ASP A 510 -3.97 14.09 -0.41
C ASP A 510 -4.53 13.43 0.85
N ALA A 511 -5.00 12.18 0.73
CA ALA A 511 -5.62 11.46 1.82
C ALA A 511 -4.62 10.85 2.80
N ARG A 512 -3.43 10.41 2.35
CA ARG A 512 -2.44 9.72 3.21
C ARG A 512 -1.46 10.66 3.92
N ALA A 513 -1.29 11.88 3.44
CA ALA A 513 -0.35 12.82 4.03
C ALA A 513 -0.80 13.26 5.43
N LYS A 514 0.06 13.13 6.45
CA LYS A 514 -0.23 13.61 7.82
C LYS A 514 -0.51 15.13 7.87
N GLY A 515 0.15 15.88 6.99
CA GLY A 515 -0.07 17.31 6.79
C GLY A 515 -1.09 17.64 5.70
N GLY A 516 -1.83 16.65 5.19
CA GLY A 516 -2.86 16.82 4.16
C GLY A 516 -3.89 17.87 4.55
N ALA A 517 -4.50 18.50 3.55
CA ALA A 517 -5.38 19.66 3.73
C ALA A 517 -6.81 19.43 3.21
N HIS A 518 -7.06 18.36 2.45
CA HIS A 518 -8.37 18.15 1.85
C HIS A 518 -9.42 17.81 2.91
N PRO A 519 -10.59 18.48 2.94
CA PRO A 519 -11.58 18.32 4.01
C PRO A 519 -12.34 16.99 3.98
N THR A 520 -12.46 16.34 2.82
CA THR A 520 -13.30 15.14 2.62
C THR A 520 -12.53 13.86 2.31
N ALA A 521 -11.21 13.94 2.08
CA ALA A 521 -10.43 12.82 1.56
C ALA A 521 -9.62 12.13 2.67
N HIS A 522 -10.18 11.06 3.23
CA HIS A 522 -9.60 10.39 4.39
C HIS A 522 -9.69 8.88 4.29
N LEU A 523 -8.67 8.20 4.82
CA LEU A 523 -8.74 6.77 5.02
C LEU A 523 -9.48 6.52 6.33
N TRP A 524 -10.30 5.47 6.37
CA TRP A 524 -10.98 5.00 7.58
C TRP A 524 -11.95 6.01 8.17
N ASP A 525 -12.65 6.71 7.30
CA ASP A 525 -13.66 7.70 7.65
C ASP A 525 -15.08 7.18 7.36
N ASN A 526 -16.07 7.85 7.94
CA ASN A 526 -17.48 7.65 7.68
C ASN A 526 -18.24 8.97 7.89
N GLY A 527 -19.46 9.01 7.34
CA GLY A 527 -20.35 10.14 7.55
C GLY A 527 -19.94 11.36 6.73
N THR A 528 -20.73 12.42 6.86
CA THR A 528 -20.59 13.63 6.02
C THR A 528 -19.70 14.70 6.65
N ASN A 529 -19.30 14.54 7.91
CA ASN A 529 -18.48 15.50 8.64
C ASN A 529 -17.51 14.76 9.58
N PRO A 530 -16.19 14.83 9.30
CA PRO A 530 -15.18 14.13 10.09
C PRO A 530 -15.16 14.47 11.58
N SER A 531 -15.47 15.72 11.96
CA SER A 531 -15.49 16.18 13.36
C SER A 531 -16.67 15.57 14.14
N GLN A 532 -17.85 15.54 13.52
CA GLN A 532 -19.03 14.92 14.12
C GLN A 532 -18.85 13.41 14.25
N GLU A 533 -18.26 12.78 13.24
CA GLU A 533 -17.94 11.35 13.28
C GLU A 533 -16.92 11.02 14.38
N LEU A 534 -15.91 11.87 14.61
CA LEU A 534 -14.96 11.68 15.72
C LEU A 534 -15.68 11.66 17.07
N LEU A 535 -16.59 12.60 17.30
CA LEU A 535 -17.37 12.65 18.54
C LEU A 535 -18.27 11.41 18.70
N ARG A 536 -18.95 11.00 17.62
CA ARG A 536 -19.78 9.78 17.61
C ARG A 536 -18.96 8.53 17.94
N VAL A 537 -17.77 8.40 17.35
CA VAL A 537 -16.88 7.25 17.58
C VAL A 537 -16.34 7.24 19.01
N LEU A 538 -16.08 8.41 19.61
CA LEU A 538 -15.75 8.52 21.03
C LEU A 538 -16.91 8.04 21.93
N ASP A 539 -18.16 8.34 21.58
CA ASP A 539 -19.35 7.84 22.30
C ASP A 539 -19.52 6.32 22.17
N VAL A 540 -19.35 5.77 20.97
CA VAL A 540 -19.33 4.31 20.74
C VAL A 540 -18.27 3.65 21.59
N ARG A 541 -17.04 4.18 21.59
CA ARG A 541 -15.94 3.68 22.40
C ARG A 541 -16.27 3.75 23.89
N LYS A 542 -16.82 4.88 24.37
CA LYS A 542 -17.20 5.05 25.78
C LYS A 542 -18.24 4.01 26.22
N LYS A 543 -19.26 3.79 25.39
CA LYS A 543 -20.29 2.77 25.64
C LYS A 543 -19.69 1.36 25.70
N ALA A 544 -18.86 1.00 24.72
CA ALA A 544 -18.21 -0.30 24.68
C ALA A 544 -17.25 -0.53 25.87
N LEU A 545 -16.44 0.48 26.24
CA LEU A 545 -15.58 0.40 27.44
C LEU A 545 -16.37 0.20 28.73
N SER A 546 -17.59 0.77 28.83
CA SER A 546 -18.46 0.56 30.00
C SER A 546 -19.01 -0.87 30.12
N GLN A 547 -19.02 -1.62 29.02
CA GLN A 547 -19.48 -3.01 28.94
C GLN A 547 -18.32 -4.00 28.87
N PHE A 548 -17.07 -3.51 28.76
CA PHE A 548 -15.89 -4.34 28.59
C PHE A 548 -15.62 -5.18 29.84
N GLY A 549 -15.40 -6.47 29.65
CA GLY A 549 -15.19 -7.40 30.75
C GLY A 549 -14.96 -8.83 30.28
N ILE A 550 -15.26 -9.80 31.15
CA ILE A 550 -15.05 -11.23 30.87
C ILE A 550 -15.76 -11.73 29.60
N ASN A 551 -16.88 -11.11 29.22
CA ASN A 551 -17.66 -11.48 28.03
C ASN A 551 -16.98 -11.07 26.70
N ASN A 552 -15.80 -10.42 26.75
CA ASN A 552 -14.99 -10.13 25.56
C ASN A 552 -14.06 -11.29 25.15
N ILE A 553 -13.93 -12.33 25.98
CA ILE A 553 -13.16 -13.54 25.71
C ILE A 553 -14.02 -14.79 25.94
N LYS A 554 -13.58 -15.94 25.44
CA LYS A 554 -14.31 -17.20 25.62
C LYS A 554 -13.96 -17.87 26.94
N THR A 555 -14.83 -18.76 27.42
CA THR A 555 -14.50 -19.69 28.50
C THR A 555 -13.30 -20.53 28.10
N GLY A 556 -12.27 -20.53 28.94
CA GLY A 556 -11.01 -21.23 28.72
C GLY A 556 -9.89 -20.33 28.20
N ASP A 557 -10.21 -19.15 27.68
CA ASP A 557 -9.19 -18.14 27.35
C ASP A 557 -8.64 -17.52 28.65
N SER A 558 -7.37 -17.12 28.64
CA SER A 558 -6.77 -16.44 29.79
C SER A 558 -7.28 -14.99 29.88
N LEU A 559 -7.42 -14.47 31.11
CA LEU A 559 -7.79 -13.06 31.31
C LEU A 559 -6.75 -12.09 30.73
N SER A 560 -5.49 -12.49 30.60
CA SER A 560 -4.45 -11.63 30.02
C SER A 560 -4.63 -11.36 28.52
N GLN A 561 -5.45 -12.15 27.82
CA GLN A 561 -5.81 -11.93 26.41
C GLN A 561 -6.83 -10.78 26.22
N LEU A 562 -7.44 -10.29 27.31
CA LEU A 562 -8.26 -9.08 27.24
C LEU A 562 -7.45 -7.86 26.80
N GLU A 563 -6.14 -7.83 27.03
CA GLU A 563 -5.27 -6.74 26.58
C GLU A 563 -5.34 -6.54 25.05
N GLU A 564 -5.26 -7.62 24.26
CA GLU A 564 -5.34 -7.58 22.80
C GLU A 564 -6.72 -7.16 22.28
N LYS A 565 -7.77 -7.31 23.09
CA LYS A 565 -9.12 -6.80 22.79
C LYS A 565 -9.27 -5.33 23.18
N LEU A 566 -8.67 -4.93 24.31
CA LEU A 566 -8.76 -3.58 24.84
C LEU A 566 -8.07 -2.56 23.93
N VAL A 567 -6.88 -2.87 23.41
CA VAL A 567 -6.10 -1.94 22.58
C VAL A 567 -6.87 -1.43 21.34
N PRO A 568 -7.42 -2.28 20.45
CA PRO A 568 -8.18 -1.81 19.29
C PRO A 568 -9.47 -1.08 19.68
N LEU A 569 -10.14 -1.47 20.78
CA LEU A 569 -11.30 -0.75 21.31
C LEU A 569 -10.91 0.65 21.80
N TYR A 570 -9.83 0.76 22.58
CA TYR A 570 -9.39 2.03 23.14
C TYR A 570 -8.91 2.99 22.04
N LEU A 571 -8.25 2.48 21.00
CA LEU A 571 -7.76 3.26 19.88
C LEU A 571 -8.73 3.33 18.70
N PHE A 572 -10.00 2.94 18.88
CA PHE A 572 -11.01 2.88 17.81
C PHE A 572 -11.24 4.23 17.09
N HIS A 573 -10.96 5.35 17.76
CA HIS A 573 -11.13 6.71 17.22
C HIS A 573 -9.93 7.22 16.41
N ARG A 574 -8.79 6.52 16.39
CA ARG A 574 -7.50 7.11 15.94
C ARG A 574 -7.48 7.59 14.48
N PHE A 575 -8.18 6.93 13.58
CA PHE A 575 -8.23 7.37 12.17
C PHE A 575 -9.21 8.51 11.98
N GLN A 576 -10.23 8.56 12.82
CA GLN A 576 -11.15 9.67 12.82
C GLN A 576 -10.50 10.96 13.34
N VAL A 577 -9.48 10.84 14.18
CA VAL A 577 -8.56 11.95 14.51
C VAL A 577 -7.78 12.41 13.28
N GLU A 578 -7.25 11.48 12.47
CA GLU A 578 -6.55 11.80 11.22
C GLU A 578 -7.46 12.51 10.21
N ALA A 579 -8.74 12.13 10.14
CA ALA A 579 -9.73 12.79 9.30
C ALA A 579 -10.10 14.20 9.81
N ALA A 580 -10.51 14.31 11.08
CA ALA A 580 -10.95 15.57 11.67
C ALA A 580 -9.86 16.66 11.67
N VAL A 581 -8.60 16.31 11.92
CA VAL A 581 -7.52 17.29 12.00
C VAL A 581 -7.22 17.99 10.66
N LYS A 582 -7.58 17.38 9.52
CA LYS A 582 -7.32 17.99 8.19
C LYS A 582 -8.29 19.11 7.85
N LEU A 583 -9.41 19.22 8.57
CA LEU A 583 -10.30 20.38 8.49
C LEU A 583 -9.61 21.64 9.04
N ILE A 584 -8.70 21.49 10.02
CA ILE A 584 -7.92 22.58 10.61
C ILE A 584 -6.80 22.99 9.65
N ALA A 585 -6.78 24.27 9.27
CA ALA A 585 -6.01 24.79 8.14
C ALA A 585 -6.31 24.07 6.82
N GLY A 586 -7.52 23.52 6.69
CA GLY A 586 -7.95 22.77 5.52
C GLY A 586 -8.12 23.65 4.29
N VAL A 587 -7.98 23.03 3.13
CA VAL A 587 -8.18 23.65 1.81
C VAL A 587 -9.00 22.69 0.97
N ASP A 588 -10.18 23.13 0.56
CA ASP A 588 -11.10 22.44 -0.34
C ASP A 588 -10.73 22.76 -1.79
N TYR A 589 -10.45 21.74 -2.60
CA TYR A 589 -10.10 21.88 -4.01
C TYR A 589 -10.39 20.60 -4.77
N GLU A 590 -10.64 20.71 -6.06
CA GLU A 590 -10.78 19.55 -6.94
C GLU A 590 -9.57 19.44 -7.88
N TYR A 591 -9.37 18.29 -8.52
CA TYR A 591 -8.42 18.14 -9.63
C TYR A 591 -8.94 18.83 -10.91
N GLU A 592 -9.36 20.09 -10.80
CA GLU A 592 -10.01 20.84 -11.89
C GLU A 592 -9.09 20.98 -13.10
N THR A 593 -9.71 20.89 -14.28
CA THR A 593 -9.08 21.27 -15.54
C THR A 593 -9.78 22.52 -16.08
N ARG A 594 -9.05 23.39 -16.77
CA ARG A 594 -9.63 24.58 -17.38
C ARG A 594 -10.62 24.17 -18.47
N GLY A 595 -11.88 24.57 -18.32
CA GLY A 595 -12.95 24.43 -19.31
C GLY A 595 -13.91 25.62 -19.25
N ASP A 596 -15.12 25.44 -19.77
CA ASP A 596 -16.14 26.51 -19.82
C ASP A 596 -16.91 26.70 -18.49
N SER A 597 -16.70 25.79 -17.52
CA SER A 597 -17.34 25.88 -16.20
C SER A 597 -16.59 26.85 -15.28
N PRO A 598 -17.28 27.55 -14.36
CA PRO A 598 -16.62 28.34 -13.33
C PRO A 598 -15.64 27.49 -12.52
N VAL A 599 -14.45 28.05 -12.27
CA VAL A 599 -13.39 27.43 -11.47
C VAL A 599 -13.76 27.54 -10.00
N LYS A 600 -13.80 26.40 -9.27
CA LYS A 600 -13.96 26.37 -7.80
C LYS A 600 -12.71 26.94 -7.12
N GLY A 601 -11.54 26.54 -7.60
CA GLY A 601 -10.25 26.92 -7.04
C GLY A 601 -10.03 26.35 -5.63
N ALA A 602 -8.91 26.74 -5.03
CA ALA A 602 -8.54 26.31 -3.68
C ALA A 602 -9.19 27.23 -2.62
N GLN A 603 -10.17 26.72 -1.89
CA GLN A 603 -10.93 27.45 -0.88
C GLN A 603 -10.50 27.05 0.52
N VAL A 604 -10.21 28.02 1.39
CA VAL A 604 -9.92 27.72 2.80
C VAL A 604 -11.20 27.23 3.48
N VAL A 605 -11.10 26.14 4.25
CA VAL A 605 -12.23 25.65 5.06
C VAL A 605 -12.72 26.76 5.98
N ASN A 606 -14.03 27.02 6.01
CA ASN A 606 -14.58 28.13 6.78
C ASN A 606 -14.27 28.01 8.29
N LYS A 607 -14.14 29.15 8.96
CA LYS A 607 -13.72 29.25 10.37
C LYS A 607 -14.56 28.41 11.32
N LYS A 608 -15.89 28.38 11.14
CA LYS A 608 -16.80 27.58 11.99
C LYS A 608 -16.48 26.08 11.90
N THR A 609 -16.28 25.56 10.69
CA THR A 609 -15.91 24.14 10.49
C THR A 609 -14.54 23.83 11.08
N GLN A 610 -13.56 24.75 10.97
CA GLN A 610 -12.26 24.57 11.63
C GLN A 610 -12.42 24.52 13.16
N GLN A 611 -13.24 25.40 13.73
CA GLN A 611 -13.51 25.45 15.17
C GLN A 611 -14.18 24.18 15.69
N GLU A 612 -15.16 23.65 14.94
CA GLU A 612 -15.80 22.36 15.24
C GLU A 612 -14.79 21.21 15.25
N ALA A 613 -13.85 21.22 14.30
CA ALA A 613 -12.76 20.25 14.24
C ALA A 613 -11.80 20.39 15.42
N VAL A 614 -11.39 21.61 15.78
CA VAL A 614 -10.55 21.87 16.96
C VAL A 614 -11.21 21.32 18.22
N ASN A 615 -12.49 21.62 18.43
CA ASN A 615 -13.26 21.13 19.58
C ASN A 615 -13.34 19.59 19.62
N ALA A 616 -13.53 18.95 18.46
CA ALA A 616 -13.54 17.49 18.36
C ALA A 616 -12.16 16.87 18.68
N ILE A 617 -11.06 17.49 18.22
CA ILE A 617 -9.70 17.07 18.59
C ILE A 617 -9.43 17.29 20.07
N PHE A 618 -9.85 18.42 20.67
CA PHE A 618 -9.71 18.63 22.11
C PHE A 618 -10.48 17.62 22.95
N ALA A 619 -11.59 17.07 22.45
CA ALA A 619 -12.28 15.98 23.13
C ALA A 619 -11.39 14.74 23.32
N THR A 620 -10.41 14.48 22.45
CA THR A 620 -9.48 13.35 22.60
C THR A 620 -8.41 13.58 23.67
N LEU A 621 -8.20 14.84 24.08
CA LEU A 621 -7.26 15.23 25.13
C LEU A 621 -7.91 15.26 26.52
N LYS A 622 -9.25 15.21 26.60
CA LYS A 622 -9.97 15.28 27.88
C LYS A 622 -9.77 14.01 28.69
N PRO A 623 -9.41 14.10 30.00
CA PRO A 623 -9.26 12.92 30.86
C PRO A 623 -10.49 12.02 30.90
N SER A 624 -11.71 12.56 30.77
CA SER A 624 -12.96 11.79 30.72
C SER A 624 -13.05 10.83 29.52
N ASN A 625 -12.31 11.08 28.44
CA ASN A 625 -12.21 10.22 27.26
C ASN A 625 -10.92 9.38 27.26
N LEU A 626 -10.05 9.52 28.26
CA LEU A 626 -8.77 8.80 28.36
C LEU A 626 -8.74 7.82 29.52
N LEU A 627 -9.49 8.07 30.58
CA LEU A 627 -9.51 7.22 31.77
C LEU A 627 -10.00 5.80 31.43
N LEU A 628 -9.19 4.80 31.78
CA LEU A 628 -9.63 3.40 31.81
C LEU A 628 -10.46 3.15 33.07
N PRO A 629 -11.61 2.47 32.99
CA PRO A 629 -12.38 2.09 34.18
C PRO A 629 -11.59 1.15 35.09
N GLU A 630 -11.74 1.29 36.40
CA GLU A 630 -11.09 0.40 37.38
C GLU A 630 -11.55 -1.06 37.21
N SER A 631 -12.79 -1.28 36.78
CA SER A 631 -13.31 -2.61 36.44
C SER A 631 -12.55 -3.29 35.30
N VAL A 632 -11.92 -2.52 34.41
CA VAL A 632 -11.08 -3.03 33.32
C VAL A 632 -9.66 -3.27 33.82
N LEU A 633 -9.09 -2.30 34.54
CA LEU A 633 -7.71 -2.39 35.05
C LEU A 633 -7.52 -3.57 36.01
N SER A 634 -8.46 -3.75 36.94
CA SER A 634 -8.44 -4.85 37.91
C SER A 634 -8.67 -6.22 37.29
N LEU A 635 -9.23 -6.28 36.08
CA LEU A 635 -9.57 -7.53 35.40
C LEU A 635 -8.42 -8.12 34.58
N ILE A 636 -7.50 -7.30 34.09
CA ILE A 636 -6.44 -7.73 33.15
C ILE A 636 -5.13 -7.97 33.92
N PRO A 637 -4.75 -9.24 34.20
CA PRO A 637 -3.47 -9.55 34.84
C PRO A 637 -2.30 -9.41 33.85
N PRO A 638 -1.04 -9.47 34.33
CA PRO A 638 0.11 -9.76 33.47
C PRO A 638 -0.11 -11.00 32.60
N LYS A 639 0.65 -11.11 31.50
CA LYS A 639 0.59 -12.28 30.59
C LYS A 639 0.70 -13.59 31.36
N ALA A 640 -0.28 -14.48 31.13
CA ALA A 640 -0.31 -15.81 31.70
C ALA A 640 0.91 -16.65 31.25
N TYR A 641 1.25 -17.69 32.01
CA TYR A 641 2.34 -18.60 31.63
C TYR A 641 2.07 -19.22 30.24
N GLY A 642 3.06 -19.14 29.35
CA GLY A 642 2.95 -19.56 27.95
C GLY A 642 2.50 -18.46 26.99
N GLU A 643 2.09 -17.29 27.50
CA GLU A 643 1.77 -16.11 26.69
C GLU A 643 2.90 -15.07 26.73
N SER A 644 2.98 -14.26 25.68
CA SER A 644 3.94 -13.17 25.58
C SER A 644 3.28 -11.94 24.98
N LYS A 645 3.84 -10.76 25.27
CA LYS A 645 3.39 -9.53 24.60
C LYS A 645 3.70 -9.65 23.11
N SER A 646 2.71 -9.32 22.30
CA SER A 646 2.84 -9.22 20.85
C SER A 646 2.95 -7.77 20.43
N ARG A 647 3.11 -7.51 19.13
CA ARG A 647 3.00 -6.14 18.58
C ARG A 647 1.66 -5.48 18.90
N GLU A 648 0.61 -6.25 19.20
CA GLU A 648 -0.73 -5.78 19.54
C GLU A 648 -0.90 -5.40 21.01
N SER A 649 0.03 -5.81 21.87
CA SER A 649 0.02 -5.52 23.30
C SER A 649 0.56 -4.10 23.56
N ILE A 650 0.12 -3.46 24.65
CA ILE A 650 0.61 -2.12 24.98
C ILE A 650 1.95 -2.22 25.73
N VAL A 651 2.89 -1.37 25.33
CA VAL A 651 4.16 -1.19 26.04
C VAL A 651 3.97 -0.12 27.10
N GLY A 652 4.26 -0.44 28.36
CA GLY A 652 4.06 0.45 29.51
C GLY A 652 5.31 0.57 30.38
N ARG A 653 5.21 1.34 31.46
CA ARG A 653 6.31 1.64 32.41
C ARG A 653 6.17 0.97 33.77
N THR A 654 5.08 0.22 34.00
CA THR A 654 4.83 -0.51 35.25
C THR A 654 5.39 -1.93 35.26
N GLY A 655 6.26 -2.27 34.30
CA GLY A 655 6.86 -3.60 34.18
C GLY A 655 5.86 -4.62 33.65
N LEU A 656 5.54 -5.63 34.46
CA LEU A 656 4.71 -6.77 34.06
C LEU A 656 3.21 -6.43 33.97
N THR A 657 2.74 -5.48 34.77
CA THR A 657 1.30 -5.14 34.86
C THR A 657 0.85 -4.26 33.71
N LEU A 658 -0.47 -4.21 33.48
CA LEU A 658 -1.08 -3.26 32.55
C LEU A 658 -0.88 -1.82 33.08
N ASP A 659 -0.16 -1.00 32.32
CA ASP A 659 0.07 0.40 32.66
C ASP A 659 -1.14 1.25 32.29
N ALA A 660 -1.87 1.73 33.31
CA ALA A 660 -3.05 2.58 33.14
C ALA A 660 -2.76 3.89 32.39
N MET A 661 -1.50 4.34 32.33
CA MET A 661 -1.07 5.56 31.67
C MET A 661 -0.63 5.37 30.22
N ALA A 662 -0.35 4.13 29.80
CA ALA A 662 0.26 3.86 28.50
C ALA A 662 -0.68 4.16 27.33
N LEU A 663 -1.92 3.66 27.40
CA LEU A 663 -2.95 3.93 26.39
C LEU A 663 -3.34 5.42 26.31
N PRO A 664 -3.56 6.13 27.43
CA PRO A 664 -3.72 7.59 27.43
C PRO A 664 -2.56 8.33 26.76
N GLU A 665 -1.32 8.01 27.12
CA GLU A 665 -0.14 8.66 26.54
C GLU A 665 -0.08 8.51 25.03
N VAL A 666 -0.30 7.29 24.53
CA VAL A 666 -0.27 6.99 23.09
C VAL A 666 -1.37 7.75 22.34
N ALA A 667 -2.61 7.76 22.85
CA ALA A 667 -3.73 8.44 22.20
C ALA A 667 -3.56 9.96 22.16
N VAL A 668 -3.04 10.54 23.26
CA VAL A 668 -2.73 11.97 23.35
C VAL A 668 -1.60 12.35 22.40
N GLN A 669 -0.50 11.59 22.39
CA GLN A 669 0.60 11.84 21.46
C GLN A 669 0.13 11.79 20.01
N HIS A 670 -0.69 10.81 19.64
CA HIS A 670 -1.24 10.69 18.29
C HIS A 670 -1.98 11.97 17.88
N SER A 671 -2.92 12.40 18.73
CA SER A 671 -3.72 13.62 18.50
C SER A 671 -2.86 14.88 18.43
N LEU A 672 -1.91 15.07 19.35
CA LEU A 672 -1.04 16.24 19.39
C LEU A 672 -0.07 16.28 18.21
N SER A 673 0.54 15.15 17.83
CA SER A 673 1.47 15.09 16.70
C SER A 673 0.80 15.42 15.37
N LEU A 674 -0.50 15.11 15.27
CA LEU A 674 -1.33 15.47 14.15
C LEU A 674 -1.74 16.93 14.24
N LEU A 675 -2.26 17.42 15.36
CA LEU A 675 -2.70 18.82 15.51
C LEU A 675 -1.55 19.80 15.29
N LEU A 676 -0.45 19.61 16.02
CA LEU A 676 0.76 20.41 16.00
C LEU A 676 1.73 19.88 14.92
N ASN A 677 1.28 19.92 13.67
CA ASN A 677 2.12 19.60 12.52
C ASN A 677 2.64 20.89 11.86
N ALA A 678 3.94 20.97 11.59
CA ALA A 678 4.56 22.18 11.05
C ALA A 678 3.88 22.71 9.77
N GLN A 679 3.53 21.85 8.81
CA GLN A 679 2.87 22.28 7.57
C GLN A 679 1.49 22.90 7.84
N ARG A 680 0.74 22.35 8.79
CA ARG A 680 -0.59 22.86 9.17
C ARG A 680 -0.49 24.19 9.91
N LEU A 681 0.45 24.30 10.86
CA LEU A 681 0.64 25.54 11.61
C LEU A 681 1.13 26.68 10.70
N ASN A 682 2.04 26.38 9.77
CA ASN A 682 2.45 27.34 8.73
C ASN A 682 1.24 27.77 7.88
N ARG A 683 0.37 26.83 7.50
CA ARG A 683 -0.87 27.17 6.76
C ARG A 683 -1.82 28.05 7.58
N LEU A 684 -2.03 27.79 8.88
CA LEU A 684 -2.87 28.65 9.72
C LEU A 684 -2.34 30.08 9.76
N ALA A 685 -1.04 30.25 9.99
CA ALA A 685 -0.41 31.57 10.00
C ALA A 685 -0.60 32.31 8.66
N GLN A 686 -0.38 31.62 7.54
CA GLN A 686 -0.55 32.20 6.20
C GLN A 686 -2.02 32.46 5.83
N GLN A 687 -2.94 31.58 6.22
CA GLN A 687 -4.37 31.77 5.98
C GLN A 687 -4.86 33.00 6.74
N GLN A 688 -4.55 33.13 8.02
CA GLN A 688 -4.90 34.32 8.80
C GLN A 688 -4.34 35.61 8.18
N ALA A 689 -3.10 35.60 7.70
CA ALA A 689 -2.50 36.76 7.06
C ALA A 689 -3.22 37.20 5.76
N ARG A 690 -3.98 36.29 5.13
CA ARG A 690 -4.78 36.58 3.92
C ARG A 690 -6.16 37.16 4.25
N SER A 691 -6.77 36.77 5.36
CA SER A 691 -8.05 37.33 5.83
C SER A 691 -8.27 37.05 7.31
N ASN A 692 -8.79 38.05 8.03
CA ASN A 692 -9.21 37.91 9.43
C ASN A 692 -10.45 37.03 9.62
N ASP A 693 -11.13 36.65 8.53
CA ASP A 693 -12.28 35.75 8.56
C ASP A 693 -11.88 34.28 8.75
N PHE A 694 -10.60 33.94 8.55
CA PHE A 694 -10.11 32.58 8.73
C PHE A 694 -9.78 32.28 10.19
N TYR A 695 -9.66 30.99 10.50
CA TYR A 695 -9.23 30.54 11.83
C TYR A 695 -7.72 30.74 11.97
N SER A 696 -7.29 31.35 13.07
CA SER A 696 -5.90 31.75 13.27
C SER A 696 -5.08 30.76 14.08
N LEU A 697 -3.75 30.86 13.93
CA LEU A 697 -2.82 30.12 14.80
C LEU A 697 -2.92 30.58 16.26
N ASP A 698 -3.12 31.88 16.50
CA ASP A 698 -3.24 32.40 17.86
C ASP A 698 -4.50 31.88 18.56
N GLU A 699 -5.65 31.82 17.88
CA GLU A 699 -6.87 31.19 18.40
C GLU A 699 -6.63 29.72 18.75
N LEU A 700 -5.99 28.95 17.87
CA LEU A 700 -5.65 27.55 18.17
C LEU A 700 -4.80 27.41 19.43
N LEU A 701 -3.74 28.22 19.55
CA LEU A 701 -2.80 28.11 20.67
C LEU A 701 -3.42 28.61 21.97
N GLU A 702 -4.23 29.67 21.93
CA GLU A 702 -4.94 30.18 23.11
C GLU A 702 -5.93 29.15 23.66
N GLU A 703 -6.75 28.57 22.78
CA GLU A 703 -7.71 27.56 23.18
C GLU A 703 -7.03 26.27 23.65
N LEU A 704 -5.98 25.81 22.97
CA LEU A 704 -5.19 24.66 23.40
C LEU A 704 -4.57 24.92 24.78
N TYR A 705 -4.03 26.12 25.00
CA TYR A 705 -3.46 26.51 26.29
C TYR A 705 -4.51 26.47 27.39
N GLY A 706 -5.67 27.07 27.15
CA GLY A 706 -6.79 27.09 28.10
C GLY A 706 -7.34 25.70 28.42
N GLN A 707 -7.49 24.83 27.41
CA GLN A 707 -8.01 23.47 27.61
C GLN A 707 -7.03 22.55 28.35
N VAL A 708 -5.71 22.72 28.14
CA VAL A 708 -4.70 21.80 28.67
C VAL A 708 -4.08 22.30 29.97
N PHE A 709 -3.60 23.54 30.01
CA PHE A 709 -2.77 24.02 31.12
C PHE A 709 -3.59 24.64 32.25
N ASN A 710 -4.81 25.13 31.98
CA ASN A 710 -5.73 25.57 33.04
C ASN A 710 -6.53 24.43 33.66
N ALA A 711 -6.39 23.19 33.17
CA ALA A 711 -7.07 22.03 33.71
C ALA A 711 -6.52 21.64 35.09
N SER A 712 -7.42 21.48 36.07
CA SER A 712 -7.06 21.00 37.41
C SER A 712 -6.56 19.55 37.37
N SER A 713 -5.54 19.25 38.18
CA SER A 713 -4.93 17.93 38.28
C SER A 713 -5.10 17.35 39.69
N PRO A 714 -6.31 16.86 40.05
CA PRO A 714 -6.56 16.28 41.38
C PRO A 714 -5.66 15.08 41.66
N ASN A 715 -5.41 14.74 42.93
CA ASN A 715 -4.59 13.58 43.31
C ASN A 715 -5.31 12.24 43.07
N THR A 716 -5.61 11.95 41.81
CA THR A 716 -6.33 10.77 41.29
C THR A 716 -5.72 10.36 39.95
N MET A 717 -6.13 9.20 39.40
CA MET A 717 -5.72 8.79 38.06
C MET A 717 -6.06 9.84 37.00
N THR A 718 -7.23 10.47 37.10
CA THR A 718 -7.65 11.58 36.23
C THR A 718 -6.63 12.71 36.23
N GLY A 719 -6.13 13.12 37.40
CA GLY A 719 -5.11 14.17 37.47
C GLY A 719 -3.75 13.72 36.95
N LYS A 720 -3.37 12.44 37.11
CA LYS A 720 -2.15 11.91 36.46
C LYS A 720 -2.25 11.94 34.94
N ILE A 721 -3.42 11.64 34.39
CA ILE A 721 -3.71 11.79 32.96
C ILE A 721 -3.64 13.27 32.56
N THR A 722 -4.23 14.20 33.31
CA THR A 722 -4.12 15.64 33.05
C THR A 722 -2.66 16.10 32.99
N GLN A 723 -1.84 15.72 33.99
CA GLN A 723 -0.41 16.01 34.02
C GLN A 723 0.30 15.45 32.77
N ARG A 724 -0.05 14.23 32.34
CA ARG A 724 0.52 13.65 31.12
C ARG A 724 0.16 14.44 29.87
N VAL A 725 -1.09 14.88 29.74
CA VAL A 725 -1.55 15.72 28.62
C VAL A 725 -0.78 17.04 28.58
N GLN A 726 -0.61 17.69 29.73
CA GLN A 726 0.19 18.92 29.86
C GLN A 726 1.64 18.72 29.41
N PHE A 727 2.30 17.65 29.90
CA PHE A 727 3.67 17.33 29.53
C PHE A 727 3.83 17.10 28.02
N LEU A 728 2.97 16.25 27.43
CA LEU A 728 3.06 15.91 26.01
C LEU A 728 2.75 17.12 25.12
N THR A 729 1.84 18.00 25.54
CA THR A 729 1.51 19.23 24.81
C THR A 729 2.71 20.18 24.77
N ALA A 730 3.33 20.46 25.93
CA ALA A 730 4.53 21.29 25.99
C ALA A 730 5.68 20.71 25.16
N LYS A 731 5.89 19.39 25.26
CA LYS A 731 6.90 18.70 24.45
C LYS A 731 6.59 18.81 22.95
N ALA A 732 5.35 18.58 22.52
CA ALA A 732 4.97 18.66 21.11
C ALA A 732 5.15 20.08 20.55
N MET A 733 4.85 21.12 21.34
CA MET A 733 5.14 22.51 20.97
C MET A 733 6.65 22.75 20.82
N ALA A 734 7.45 22.26 21.77
CA ALA A 734 8.91 22.36 21.71
C ALA A 734 9.52 21.63 20.51
N ASP A 735 9.01 20.43 20.19
CA ASP A 735 9.44 19.65 19.02
C ASP A 735 9.21 20.44 17.72
N ILE A 736 8.12 21.21 17.61
CA ILE A 736 7.87 22.09 16.46
C ILE A 736 8.75 23.34 16.45
N VAL A 737 8.98 23.97 17.61
CA VAL A 737 9.91 25.10 17.71
C VAL A 737 11.32 24.70 17.26
N ALA A 738 11.75 23.46 17.53
CA ALA A 738 13.04 22.92 17.09
C ALA A 738 13.07 22.40 15.64
N SER A 739 11.94 22.36 14.94
CA SER A 739 11.85 21.82 13.58
C SER A 739 12.19 22.85 12.51
N ASP A 740 13.03 22.48 11.55
CA ASP A 740 13.34 23.24 10.33
C ASP A 740 12.15 23.34 9.35
N SER A 741 11.10 22.54 9.56
CA SER A 741 9.89 22.55 8.75
C SER A 741 8.88 23.62 9.21
N ALA A 742 9.06 24.18 10.42
CA ALA A 742 8.23 25.26 10.93
C ALA A 742 8.85 26.62 10.55
N SER A 743 8.02 27.55 10.08
CA SER A 743 8.50 28.89 9.74
C SER A 743 8.87 29.70 10.98
N PRO A 744 9.80 30.68 10.89
CA PRO A 744 10.23 31.49 12.03
C PRO A 744 9.09 32.16 12.82
N GLU A 745 8.05 32.65 12.14
CA GLU A 745 6.87 33.26 12.75
C GLU A 745 6.05 32.26 13.60
N VAL A 746 5.90 31.02 13.13
CA VAL A 746 5.24 29.94 13.86
C VAL A 746 6.08 29.50 15.06
N GLN A 747 7.40 29.37 14.87
CA GLN A 747 8.33 29.07 15.96
C GLN A 747 8.26 30.15 17.06
N ALA A 748 8.20 31.43 16.68
CA ALA A 748 8.11 32.54 17.62
C ALA A 748 6.83 32.49 18.47
N GLN A 749 5.66 32.27 17.86
CA GLN A 749 4.39 32.15 18.57
C GLN A 749 4.37 30.96 19.53
N LEU A 750 4.79 29.76 19.08
CA LEU A 750 4.89 28.60 19.96
C LEU A 750 5.87 28.82 21.11
N ARG A 751 7.02 29.45 20.84
CA ARG A 751 8.01 29.80 21.87
C ARG A 751 7.43 30.77 22.90
N TYR A 752 6.62 31.74 22.48
CA TYR A 752 5.92 32.65 23.39
C TYR A 752 5.03 31.87 24.39
N TYR A 753 4.21 30.94 23.90
CA TYR A 753 3.36 30.13 24.79
C TYR A 753 4.16 29.20 25.71
N LEU A 754 5.33 28.72 25.29
CA LEU A 754 6.24 27.96 26.17
C LEU A 754 6.83 28.84 27.28
N VAL A 755 7.22 30.08 26.97
CA VAL A 755 7.65 31.04 27.99
C VAL A 755 6.53 31.31 28.98
N LYS A 756 5.33 31.63 28.48
CA LYS A 756 4.12 31.84 29.30
C LYS A 756 3.84 30.63 30.22
N LEU A 757 3.91 29.41 29.70
CA LEU A 757 3.72 28.19 30.49
C LEU A 757 4.71 28.10 31.65
N SER A 758 5.99 28.36 31.38
CA SER A 758 7.03 28.31 32.41
C SER A 758 6.78 29.33 33.52
N GLU A 759 6.38 30.55 33.16
CA GLU A 759 6.07 31.62 34.13
C GLU A 759 4.83 31.27 34.97
N ASP A 760 3.72 30.89 34.33
CA ASP A 760 2.47 30.54 35.01
C ASP A 760 2.67 29.37 35.98
N PHE A 761 3.43 28.34 35.59
CA PHE A 761 3.63 27.15 36.43
C PHE A 761 4.64 27.39 37.57
N ASN A 762 5.60 28.30 37.40
CA ASN A 762 6.49 28.74 38.48
C ASN A 762 5.80 29.66 39.49
N GLN A 763 4.91 30.56 39.05
CA GLN A 763 4.16 31.43 39.96
C GLN A 763 3.13 30.66 40.79
N ASN A 764 2.38 29.75 40.15
CA ASN A 764 1.36 28.95 40.82
C ASN A 764 1.94 27.95 41.83
N SER A 765 3.18 27.47 41.64
CA SER A 765 3.83 26.59 42.62
C SER A 765 4.20 27.32 43.91
N MET A 766 4.51 28.63 43.84
CA MET A 766 4.86 29.45 45.01
C MET A 766 3.66 29.97 45.81
N LEU A 767 2.48 30.12 45.19
CA LEU A 767 1.32 30.81 45.78
C LEU A 767 0.11 29.90 46.12
N SER A 768 0.12 28.61 45.75
CA SER A 768 -1.08 27.75 45.87
C SER A 768 -1.08 26.79 47.07
N HIS A 769 -2.25 26.63 47.71
CA HIS A 769 -2.56 25.57 48.69
C HIS A 769 -2.92 24.22 48.04
N THR A 770 -2.44 23.95 46.81
CA THR A 770 -2.74 22.69 46.11
C THR A 770 -1.94 21.52 46.70
N SER A 771 -2.32 20.28 46.38
CA SER A 771 -1.61 19.10 46.87
C SER A 771 -0.13 19.12 46.42
N THR A 772 0.81 18.70 47.27
CA THR A 772 2.26 18.72 46.99
C THR A 772 2.62 18.07 45.64
N GLY A 773 1.90 17.03 45.24
CA GLY A 773 2.12 16.34 43.96
C GLY A 773 1.70 17.13 42.72
N GLU A 774 0.75 18.06 42.83
CA GLU A 774 0.39 18.96 41.72
C GLU A 774 1.44 20.07 41.58
N SER A 775 1.82 20.73 42.68
CA SER A 775 2.86 21.76 42.69
C SER A 775 4.21 21.22 42.21
N ALA A 776 4.60 20.02 42.63
CA ALA A 776 5.84 19.37 42.19
C ALA A 776 5.86 19.10 40.68
N PHE A 777 4.74 18.66 40.10
CA PHE A 777 4.66 18.44 38.66
C PHE A 777 4.72 19.75 37.87
N LYS A 778 4.00 20.79 38.31
CA LYS A 778 4.04 22.11 37.66
C LYS A 778 5.45 22.66 37.63
N GLN A 779 6.16 22.60 38.76
CA GLN A 779 7.57 22.98 38.84
C GLN A 779 8.44 22.15 37.89
N TYR A 780 8.31 20.82 37.91
CA TYR A 780 9.08 19.95 37.02
C TYR A 780 8.86 20.29 35.54
N LEU A 781 7.62 20.51 35.12
CA LEU A 781 7.31 20.87 33.74
C LEU A 781 7.91 22.22 33.34
N ALA A 782 7.80 23.23 34.22
CA ALA A 782 8.42 24.54 34.01
C ALA A 782 9.95 24.42 33.86
N GLU A 783 10.60 23.58 34.66
CA GLU A 783 12.03 23.29 34.53
C GLU A 783 12.38 22.63 33.18
N GLN A 784 11.58 21.66 32.70
CA GLN A 784 11.82 21.05 31.39
C GLN A 784 11.71 22.07 30.26
N VAL A 785 10.69 22.94 30.32
CA VAL A 785 10.47 24.01 29.33
C VAL A 785 11.62 25.01 29.37
N ASN A 786 12.07 25.44 30.56
CA ASN A 786 13.22 26.33 30.69
C ASN A 786 14.51 25.71 30.12
N GLN A 787 14.76 24.43 30.39
CA GLN A 787 15.90 23.74 29.80
C GLN A 787 15.84 23.73 28.26
N PHE A 788 14.65 23.48 27.69
CA PHE A 788 14.45 23.59 26.25
C PHE A 788 14.71 25.00 25.73
N LEU A 789 14.14 26.03 26.37
CA LEU A 789 14.29 27.43 25.96
C LEU A 789 15.75 27.92 25.98
N ILE A 790 16.59 27.35 26.86
CA ILE A 790 18.03 27.66 26.97
C ILE A 790 18.85 26.84 25.97
N LYS A 791 18.60 25.53 25.86
CA LYS A 791 19.46 24.60 25.10
C LYS A 791 19.00 24.35 23.67
N GLY A 792 17.78 24.73 23.32
CA GLY A 792 17.12 24.40 22.05
C GLY A 792 16.75 22.92 21.90
N GLN A 793 16.88 22.11 22.97
CA GLN A 793 16.63 20.67 22.94
C GLN A 793 15.81 20.25 24.16
N TRP A 794 14.72 19.51 23.92
CA TRP A 794 13.91 18.95 24.99
C TRP A 794 14.73 17.90 25.75
N PRO A 795 14.64 17.81 27.09
CA PRO A 795 15.40 16.83 27.85
C PRO A 795 15.14 15.36 27.42
N ASN A 796 16.22 14.59 27.27
CA ASN A 796 16.16 13.17 26.83
C ASN A 796 15.73 12.18 27.93
N ASN A 797 15.15 12.66 29.03
CA ASN A 797 14.70 11.85 30.16
C ASN A 797 13.35 11.16 29.93
N PHE A 798 12.67 11.48 28.82
CA PHE A 798 11.36 10.93 28.51
C PHE A 798 11.24 10.55 27.03
N LYS A 799 10.90 9.28 26.77
CA LYS A 799 10.57 8.77 25.44
C LYS A 799 9.10 8.41 25.40
N VAL A 800 8.39 8.96 24.41
CA VAL A 800 6.97 8.65 24.18
C VAL A 800 6.80 7.20 23.74
N LEU A 801 5.78 6.54 24.25
CA LEU A 801 5.45 5.16 23.89
C LEU A 801 5.00 5.06 22.41
N PRO A 802 5.40 4.00 21.69
CA PRO A 802 4.92 3.78 20.34
C PRO A 802 3.43 3.41 20.34
N ILE A 803 2.68 3.88 19.35
CA ILE A 803 1.32 3.42 19.14
C ILE A 803 1.35 1.96 18.65
N PRO A 804 0.63 1.02 19.29
CA PRO A 804 0.46 -0.31 18.74
C PRO A 804 -0.11 -0.23 17.32
N PRO A 805 0.37 -1.07 16.38
CA PRO A 805 -0.17 -1.11 15.04
C PRO A 805 -1.65 -1.48 15.11
N GLY A 806 -2.44 -0.94 14.20
CA GLY A 806 -3.83 -1.38 14.05
C GLY A 806 -4.69 -0.45 13.21
N SER A 807 -4.07 0.14 12.18
CA SER A 807 -4.80 0.35 10.93
C SER A 807 -5.69 -0.86 10.71
N PRO A 808 -7.00 -0.67 10.47
CA PRO A 808 -7.88 -1.77 10.28
C PRO A 808 -7.24 -2.67 9.26
N ILE A 809 -6.71 -2.18 8.12
CA ILE A 809 -5.78 -2.84 7.16
C ILE A 809 -4.31 -2.56 7.43
#